data_AF-A0AA95N3J2-F1
#
_entry.id   AF-A0AA95N3J2-F1
#
_cell.length_a   1.000
_cell.length_b   1.000
_cell.length_c   1.000
_cell.angle_alpha   90.00
_cell.angle_beta   90.00
_cell.angle_gamma   90.00
#
_symmetry.space_group_name_H-M   'P 1'
#
loop_
_entity.id
_entity.type
_entity.pdbx_description
1 polymer ?
#
loop_
_entity_poly.entity_id
_entity_poly.type
_entity_poly.pdbx_seq_one_letter_code
_entity_poly.pdbx_strand_id
1 'polypeptide(L)'
;MFKRILAVSLLTFLCACGEKSATIDEAVADQDSASEQPVMGIDFFHGSWEELLAKAQAENKKIFVDVYTEWCGPCKIMAAEVFPKKDVGDYYNARFISYKLDAEDEDINGPVIADQYNVGSFPTLLYLKSNGEEIARTGSMNEAEFLDYPARLLGEKGSDLAELMARYDNGERDDTFVRQLMDKIGVELALGGRSENPELRAKNRQIVEDYIHSKPLTEMINAEDFPVLSGYLYHKPRGNEWVEFVVDHYQEFSEVASETALTEFILSATWYATLDAAQAGEEGYLKYIEDLEKSPLKAAADHERSRRPHAATLPENLKPIMEPMYLKASGQWDKLYDKVTKAVKADPSTSNYSRAASALSEYPEGKYLGQALEYAAKSFELAPGTRSALDYTGILRQAGKTEQAEQVLMDYRNSLTDSPADQTERVLLDRIMRNTPPSMTVSGGFKVTDQMLEMGVDPNTLEAQIWRPKEPGSTSTGLVDVIETVSLVDGKFEFFLPVTAVERLGLSIQANGGSIPLGWRNVIMEPGVVITADMNNKMVKVENGPLYEQLSAYEQDSNHQALTKQIEELISKFTPDMPEADQQALHKQYSEVNEKKSAIEQAHFQKLMTADNPYLRYLAISEAMNGLELKERLDKLESLKAQLSDYRPLDSSIARAKERILMMEREAAMAVGAQAQDFEANNLDGKPYKVSDVLANNKYVLVEFWASWCGPCRAEIPHMKTAYENYHDKGFEIVSFSLDDSRESWEAASDEEELPWINLSDLKAFSSPVSQMYGVSGIPANYLVDSTGKIVGKHVRQEKLDEKLKELLGE
;
A
#
# COMPACT_ATOMS: atom_id res chain seq x y z
N MET A 1 -14.62 69.06 12.08
CA MET A 1 -15.17 69.26 10.71
C MET A 1 -15.68 67.92 10.25
N PHE A 2 -16.96 67.65 10.47
CA PHE A 2 -18.05 67.85 9.51
C PHE A 2 -18.02 66.76 8.41
N LYS A 3 -18.93 65.76 8.45
CA LYS A 3 -20.36 65.83 8.04
C LYS A 3 -20.44 65.96 6.50
N ARG A 4 -21.31 65.29 5.73
CA ARG A 4 -22.68 64.80 6.00
C ARG A 4 -23.34 64.38 4.67
N ILE A 5 -24.53 63.74 4.78
CA ILE A 5 -25.76 63.92 3.94
C ILE A 5 -25.73 63.20 2.56
N LEU A 6 -26.79 62.60 1.97
CA LEU A 6 -28.27 62.85 1.85
C LEU A 6 -29.00 61.46 1.76
N ALA A 7 -30.11 61.15 2.47
CA ALA A 7 -31.55 61.52 2.30
C ALA A 7 -32.32 60.61 1.29
N VAL A 8 -33.63 60.27 1.35
CA VAL A 8 -34.87 60.71 2.08
C VAL A 8 -36.03 59.75 1.63
N SER A 9 -36.98 59.25 2.46
CA SER A 9 -38.41 59.71 2.71
C SER A 9 -39.20 58.48 3.28
N LEU A 10 -39.95 58.42 4.39
CA LEU A 10 -41.18 59.07 4.90
C LEU A 10 -42.54 58.54 4.33
N LEU A 11 -43.29 57.70 5.09
CA LEU A 11 -44.68 57.91 5.61
C LEU A 11 -45.40 56.61 6.12
N THR A 12 -45.68 56.61 7.44
CA THR A 12 -46.85 56.15 8.25
C THR A 12 -47.97 55.21 7.74
N PHE A 13 -48.37 54.23 8.58
CA PHE A 13 -49.75 54.09 9.15
C PHE A 13 -49.78 53.20 10.43
N LEU A 14 -50.72 53.45 11.36
CA LEU A 14 -50.80 52.99 12.78
C LEU A 14 -52.18 52.33 13.09
N CYS A 15 -52.20 51.45 14.12
CA CYS A 15 -53.34 50.90 14.93
C CYS A 15 -54.29 49.87 14.25
N ALA A 16 -54.88 48.85 14.93
CA ALA A 16 -55.41 48.74 16.30
C ALA A 16 -55.59 47.27 16.80
N CYS A 17 -55.97 47.15 18.08
CA CYS A 17 -56.17 45.97 18.96
C CYS A 17 -57.27 44.93 18.56
N GLY A 18 -57.23 43.74 19.18
CA GLY A 18 -58.41 42.87 19.37
C GLY A 18 -58.13 41.48 20.00
N GLU A 19 -58.68 41.23 21.20
CA GLU A 19 -58.69 39.97 21.97
C GLU A 19 -59.79 38.97 21.54
N LYS A 20 -59.54 37.66 21.81
CA LYS A 20 -60.45 36.55 22.21
C LYS A 20 -61.68 36.18 21.35
N SER A 21 -61.79 34.90 20.94
CA SER A 21 -62.53 33.82 21.65
C SER A 21 -62.79 32.61 20.73
N ALA A 22 -62.85 31.42 21.33
CA ALA A 22 -62.97 30.09 20.73
C ALA A 22 -64.35 29.75 20.12
N THR A 23 -64.36 28.85 19.13
CA THR A 23 -65.39 27.80 18.93
C THR A 23 -64.80 26.58 18.21
N ILE A 24 -65.22 25.40 18.68
CA ILE A 24 -64.88 24.02 18.30
C ILE A 24 -66.00 23.52 17.35
N ASP A 25 -65.75 22.96 16.17
CA ASP A 25 -65.72 21.53 15.74
C ASP A 25 -65.91 21.61 14.19
N GLU A 26 -65.45 20.77 13.26
CA GLU A 26 -64.97 19.38 13.26
C GLU A 26 -64.27 19.11 11.89
N ALA A 27 -63.28 18.20 11.90
CA ALA A 27 -62.79 17.33 10.81
C ALA A 27 -62.25 17.93 9.49
N VAL A 28 -60.92 17.88 9.27
CA VAL A 28 -60.22 16.82 8.49
C VAL A 28 -58.74 16.82 8.93
N ALA A 29 -58.19 15.62 9.12
CA ALA A 29 -56.87 15.32 9.65
C ALA A 29 -55.70 15.86 8.81
N ASP A 30 -54.63 16.25 9.51
CA ASP A 30 -53.26 16.04 9.04
C ASP A 30 -52.38 15.74 10.28
N GLN A 31 -51.91 14.50 10.36
CA GLN A 31 -50.91 14.06 11.33
C GLN A 31 -49.57 14.22 10.65
N ASP A 32 -48.71 15.09 11.18
CA ASP A 32 -47.28 14.81 11.26
C ASP A 32 -46.60 15.83 12.19
N SER A 33 -46.34 15.38 13.42
CA SER A 33 -45.31 15.97 14.28
C SER A 33 -44.65 14.82 15.04
N ALA A 34 -43.63 14.22 14.43
CA ALA A 34 -42.73 13.30 15.11
C ALA A 34 -41.70 14.09 15.92
N SER A 35 -41.56 13.71 17.18
CA SER A 35 -40.66 14.23 18.21
C SER A 35 -39.20 13.84 17.99
N GLU A 36 -38.26 14.78 18.16
CA GLU A 36 -36.82 14.53 18.24
C GLU A 36 -36.47 13.60 19.43
N GLN A 37 -35.99 12.40 19.13
CA GLN A 37 -35.31 11.51 20.08
C GLN A 37 -33.80 11.83 20.07
N PRO A 38 -33.08 11.73 21.20
CA PRO A 38 -31.63 11.93 21.22
C PRO A 38 -30.92 10.80 20.46
N VAL A 39 -30.17 11.14 19.40
CA VAL A 39 -29.42 10.19 18.58
C VAL A 39 -28.33 9.52 19.44
N MET A 40 -28.34 8.20 19.55
CA MET A 40 -27.22 7.44 20.12
C MET A 40 -26.18 7.21 19.01
N GLY A 41 -24.95 7.69 19.22
CA GLY A 41 -23.85 7.49 18.27
C GLY A 41 -23.76 8.54 17.17
N ILE A 42 -22.91 8.28 16.18
CA ILE A 42 -22.69 9.19 15.05
C ILE A 42 -23.96 9.28 14.20
N ASP A 43 -24.40 10.51 13.97
CA ASP A 43 -25.44 10.87 13.01
C ASP A 43 -24.81 10.97 11.63
N PHE A 44 -24.99 9.91 10.83
CA PHE A 44 -24.49 9.86 9.47
C PHE A 44 -25.48 10.56 8.53
N PHE A 45 -24.95 11.46 7.71
CA PHE A 45 -25.71 12.13 6.67
C PHE A 45 -26.15 11.14 5.58
N HIS A 46 -27.44 11.18 5.26
CA HIS A 46 -28.07 10.37 4.22
C HIS A 46 -28.44 11.27 3.04
N GLY A 47 -27.61 11.26 2.01
CA GLY A 47 -27.77 12.02 0.77
C GLY A 47 -26.64 11.69 -0.20
N SER A 48 -26.64 12.33 -1.37
CA SER A 48 -25.56 12.16 -2.34
C SER A 48 -24.25 12.77 -1.82
N TRP A 49 -23.12 12.37 -2.41
CA TRP A 49 -21.83 12.97 -2.13
C TRP A 49 -21.81 14.49 -2.40
N GLU A 50 -22.54 14.93 -3.42
CA GLU A 50 -22.69 16.35 -3.77
C GLU A 50 -23.51 17.10 -2.70
N GLU A 51 -24.59 16.49 -2.21
CA GLU A 51 -25.41 17.06 -1.14
C GLU A 51 -24.64 17.14 0.19
N LEU A 52 -23.77 16.17 0.48
CA LEU A 52 -22.86 16.19 1.62
C LEU A 52 -21.93 17.40 1.57
N LEU A 53 -21.26 17.62 0.43
CA LEU A 53 -20.34 18.74 0.22
C LEU A 53 -21.08 20.08 0.34
N ALA A 54 -22.25 20.20 -0.30
CA ALA A 54 -23.06 21.40 -0.22
C ALA A 54 -23.50 21.72 1.21
N LYS A 55 -23.94 20.70 1.97
CA LYS A 55 -24.33 20.85 3.38
C LYS A 55 -23.13 21.23 4.25
N ALA A 56 -21.99 20.60 4.05
CA ALA A 56 -20.76 20.88 4.78
C ALA A 56 -20.25 22.31 4.55
N GLN A 57 -20.33 22.81 3.32
CA GLN A 57 -20.01 24.21 3.01
C GLN A 57 -21.03 25.18 3.62
N ALA A 58 -22.32 24.90 3.50
CA ALA A 58 -23.37 25.76 4.04
C ALA A 58 -23.29 25.90 5.57
N GLU A 59 -22.93 24.83 6.26
CA GLU A 59 -22.78 24.80 7.73
C GLU A 59 -21.36 25.15 8.20
N ASN A 60 -20.42 25.36 7.26
CA ASN A 60 -18.99 25.53 7.53
C ASN A 60 -18.45 24.42 8.47
N LYS A 61 -18.88 23.19 8.22
CA LYS A 61 -18.62 22.02 9.06
C LYS A 61 -17.73 21.05 8.30
N LYS A 62 -16.76 20.43 8.99
CA LYS A 62 -15.85 19.45 8.37
C LYS A 62 -16.61 18.17 8.06
N ILE A 63 -16.01 17.30 7.24
CA ILE A 63 -16.63 16.03 6.86
C ILE A 63 -15.80 14.89 7.46
N PHE A 64 -16.48 13.92 8.06
CA PHE A 64 -15.90 12.64 8.39
C PHE A 64 -16.48 11.61 7.44
N VAL A 65 -15.66 10.75 6.85
CA VAL A 65 -16.12 9.72 5.92
C VAL A 65 -15.58 8.38 6.37
N ASP A 66 -16.49 7.46 6.68
CA ASP A 66 -16.19 6.05 6.80
C ASP A 66 -16.23 5.44 5.40
N VAL A 67 -15.06 5.25 4.77
CA VAL A 67 -14.95 4.53 3.51
C VAL A 67 -14.76 3.04 3.81
N TYR A 68 -15.78 2.27 3.50
CA TYR A 68 -15.86 0.86 3.84
C TYR A 68 -16.25 0.01 2.63
N THR A 69 -16.17 -1.30 2.80
CA THR A 69 -16.83 -2.27 1.92
C THR A 69 -17.63 -3.23 2.78
N GLU A 70 -18.67 -3.85 2.23
CA GLU A 70 -19.53 -4.76 2.99
C GLU A 70 -18.79 -6.00 3.53
N TRP A 71 -17.64 -6.36 2.97
CA TRP A 71 -16.81 -7.50 3.41
C TRP A 71 -15.67 -7.09 4.35
N CYS A 72 -15.45 -5.79 4.56
CA CYS A 72 -14.38 -5.29 5.42
C CYS A 72 -14.65 -5.57 6.91
N GLY A 73 -13.93 -6.53 7.48
CA GLY A 73 -14.03 -6.92 8.89
C GLY A 73 -13.80 -5.76 9.87
N PRO A 74 -12.67 -5.02 9.77
CA PRO A 74 -12.42 -3.91 10.69
C PRO A 74 -13.42 -2.75 10.53
N CYS A 75 -14.01 -2.53 9.34
CA CYS A 75 -15.08 -1.54 9.12
C CYS A 75 -16.33 -1.87 9.95
N LYS A 76 -16.71 -3.16 9.99
CA LYS A 76 -17.87 -3.63 10.77
C LYS A 76 -17.65 -3.48 12.27
N ILE A 77 -16.42 -3.71 12.75
CA ILE A 77 -16.05 -3.50 14.15
C ILE A 77 -16.24 -2.02 14.52
N MET A 78 -15.77 -1.10 13.68
CA MET A 78 -15.99 0.34 13.89
C MET A 78 -17.48 0.67 13.93
N ALA A 79 -18.25 0.18 12.96
CA ALA A 79 -19.68 0.45 12.85
C ALA A 79 -20.54 -0.13 13.98
N ALA A 80 -20.12 -1.24 14.60
CA ALA A 80 -20.84 -1.89 15.69
C ALA A 80 -20.37 -1.44 17.08
N GLU A 81 -19.06 -1.27 17.26
CA GLU A 81 -18.46 -1.10 18.60
C GLU A 81 -17.95 0.31 18.86
N VAL A 82 -17.84 1.16 17.83
CA VAL A 82 -17.25 2.50 17.96
C VAL A 82 -18.27 3.58 17.61
N PHE A 83 -18.82 3.59 16.40
CA PHE A 83 -19.74 4.65 15.95
C PHE A 83 -21.05 4.76 16.74
N PRO A 84 -21.66 3.68 17.26
CA PRO A 84 -22.91 3.76 18.03
C PRO A 84 -22.73 4.32 19.45
N LYS A 85 -21.48 4.46 19.91
CA LYS A 85 -21.21 4.91 21.29
C LYS A 85 -21.62 6.37 21.46
N LYS A 86 -22.33 6.64 22.55
CA LYS A 86 -22.87 7.97 22.84
C LYS A 86 -21.79 9.06 22.84
N ASP A 87 -20.64 8.81 23.48
CA ASP A 87 -19.57 9.81 23.57
C ASP A 87 -18.91 10.07 22.21
N VAL A 88 -18.86 9.04 21.35
CA VAL A 88 -18.43 9.16 19.95
C VAL A 88 -19.42 9.99 19.15
N GLY A 89 -20.72 9.71 19.29
CA GLY A 89 -21.79 10.50 18.69
C GLY A 89 -21.76 11.97 19.10
N ASP A 90 -21.74 12.25 20.40
CA ASP A 90 -21.68 13.61 20.94
C ASP A 90 -20.46 14.36 20.40
N TYR A 91 -19.32 13.67 20.28
CA TYR A 91 -18.09 14.27 19.75
C TYR A 91 -18.20 14.57 18.25
N TYR A 92 -18.53 13.56 17.44
CA TYR A 92 -18.54 13.67 15.97
C TYR A 92 -19.68 14.56 15.47
N ASN A 93 -20.88 14.42 16.02
CA ASN A 93 -22.06 15.18 15.58
C ASN A 93 -21.90 16.68 15.85
N ALA A 94 -21.07 17.07 16.81
CA ALA A 94 -20.75 18.47 17.05
C ALA A 94 -19.78 19.07 16.01
N ARG A 95 -18.95 18.25 15.36
CA ARG A 95 -17.75 18.71 14.61
C ARG A 95 -17.77 18.39 13.14
N PHE A 96 -18.38 17.26 12.79
CA PHE A 96 -18.39 16.72 11.45
C PHE A 96 -19.82 16.60 10.94
N ILE A 97 -19.95 16.66 9.62
CA ILE A 97 -21.01 15.95 8.91
C ILE A 97 -20.40 14.60 8.55
N SER A 98 -20.91 13.55 9.17
CA SER A 98 -20.36 12.21 9.01
C SER A 98 -21.03 11.53 7.82
N TYR A 99 -20.29 10.78 7.02
CA TYR A 99 -20.80 10.08 5.84
C TYR A 99 -20.29 8.66 5.79
N LYS A 100 -21.13 7.74 5.31
CA LYS A 100 -20.74 6.36 5.02
C LYS A 100 -20.62 6.21 3.53
N LEU A 101 -19.41 5.92 3.06
CA LEU A 101 -19.12 5.67 1.66
C LEU A 101 -18.82 4.18 1.50
N ASP A 102 -19.77 3.44 0.96
CA ASP A 102 -19.48 2.09 0.49
C ASP A 102 -18.71 2.20 -0.83
N ALA A 103 -17.46 1.77 -0.83
CA ALA A 103 -16.58 1.86 -1.99
C ALA A 103 -16.95 0.89 -3.13
N GLU A 104 -17.92 0.00 -2.92
CA GLU A 104 -18.44 -0.92 -3.95
C GLU A 104 -19.84 -0.55 -4.44
N ASP A 105 -20.50 0.40 -3.78
CA ASP A 105 -21.86 0.80 -4.14
C ASP A 105 -21.86 1.75 -5.35
N GLU A 106 -22.16 1.20 -6.53
CA GLU A 106 -22.26 1.95 -7.78
C GLU A 106 -23.39 2.98 -7.78
N ASP A 107 -24.47 2.77 -7.01
CA ASP A 107 -25.64 3.67 -6.99
C ASP A 107 -25.28 5.02 -6.34
N ILE A 108 -24.26 5.05 -5.48
CA ILE A 108 -23.71 6.26 -4.86
C ILE A 108 -22.38 6.72 -5.48
N ASN A 109 -21.96 6.13 -6.59
CA ASN A 109 -20.62 6.31 -7.19
C ASN A 109 -19.46 5.96 -6.24
N GLY A 110 -19.68 5.01 -5.32
CA GLY A 110 -18.72 4.51 -4.35
C GLY A 110 -17.33 4.25 -4.92
N PRO A 111 -17.19 3.45 -5.99
CA PRO A 111 -15.89 3.16 -6.60
C PRO A 111 -15.18 4.40 -7.14
N VAL A 112 -15.92 5.34 -7.71
CA VAL A 112 -15.37 6.57 -8.30
C VAL A 112 -14.89 7.52 -7.22
N ILE A 113 -15.66 7.68 -6.14
CA ILE A 113 -15.29 8.53 -5.00
C ILE A 113 -14.11 7.89 -4.25
N ALA A 114 -14.12 6.57 -4.06
CA ALA A 114 -12.99 5.86 -3.46
C ALA A 114 -11.69 6.01 -4.29
N ASP A 115 -11.77 5.92 -5.62
CA ASP A 115 -10.65 6.15 -6.52
C ASP A 115 -10.18 7.61 -6.51
N GLN A 116 -11.10 8.59 -6.43
CA GLN A 116 -10.78 10.01 -6.28
C GLN A 116 -9.86 10.27 -5.08
N TYR A 117 -10.11 9.58 -3.96
CA TYR A 117 -9.26 9.65 -2.77
C TYR A 117 -8.19 8.56 -2.74
N ASN A 118 -7.87 7.87 -3.84
CA ASN A 118 -6.86 6.80 -3.87
C ASN A 118 -7.00 5.79 -2.72
N VAL A 119 -8.23 5.35 -2.42
CA VAL A 119 -8.49 4.42 -1.32
C VAL A 119 -8.01 3.03 -1.72
N GLY A 120 -6.92 2.56 -1.08
CA GLY A 120 -6.28 1.28 -1.40
C GLY A 120 -6.49 0.17 -0.36
N SER A 121 -7.15 0.47 0.76
CA SER A 121 -7.40 -0.47 1.87
C SER A 121 -8.61 -0.04 2.69
N PHE A 122 -9.31 -0.99 3.32
CA PHE A 122 -10.52 -0.71 4.11
C PHE A 122 -10.36 -1.16 5.58
N PRO A 123 -10.93 -0.43 6.56
CA PRO A 123 -11.58 0.87 6.40
C PRO A 123 -10.55 1.94 6.07
N THR A 124 -10.96 2.91 5.27
CA THR A 124 -10.27 4.21 5.21
C THR A 124 -11.21 5.25 5.81
N LEU A 125 -10.80 5.82 6.94
CA LEU A 125 -11.52 6.86 7.64
C LEU A 125 -10.96 8.21 7.17
N LEU A 126 -11.68 8.93 6.31
CA LEU A 126 -11.27 10.23 5.78
C LEU A 126 -11.80 11.36 6.66
N TYR A 127 -10.98 12.40 6.81
CA TYR A 127 -11.35 13.67 7.41
C TYR A 127 -11.15 14.73 6.36
N LEU A 128 -12.21 15.42 5.95
CA LEU A 128 -12.18 16.40 4.88
C LEU A 128 -12.57 17.79 5.41
N LYS A 129 -12.08 18.82 4.74
CA LYS A 129 -12.59 20.18 4.88
C LYS A 129 -14.03 20.23 4.35
N SER A 130 -14.75 21.32 4.65
CA SER A 130 -16.12 21.52 4.16
C SER A 130 -16.22 21.50 2.63
N ASN A 131 -15.13 21.77 1.91
CA ASN A 131 -15.05 21.72 0.44
C ASN A 131 -14.61 20.35 -0.13
N GLY A 132 -14.48 19.31 0.71
CA GLY A 132 -14.05 17.97 0.28
C GLY A 132 -12.54 17.78 0.15
N GLU A 133 -11.71 18.81 0.35
CA GLU A 133 -10.26 18.62 0.39
C GLU A 133 -9.87 17.78 1.61
N GLU A 134 -9.05 16.75 1.40
CA GLU A 134 -8.61 15.87 2.48
C GLU A 134 -7.70 16.60 3.49
N ILE A 135 -8.03 16.44 4.77
CA ILE A 135 -7.23 16.89 5.91
C ILE A 135 -6.32 15.74 6.38
N ALA A 136 -6.89 14.54 6.50
CA ALA A 136 -6.20 13.36 6.98
C ALA A 136 -6.99 12.09 6.64
N ARG A 137 -6.30 10.95 6.70
CA ARG A 137 -6.94 9.63 6.69
C ARG A 137 -6.31 8.69 7.68
N THR A 138 -7.04 7.64 8.04
CA THR A 138 -6.57 6.59 8.94
C THR A 138 -7.35 5.30 8.68
N GLY A 139 -7.02 4.23 9.39
CA GLY A 139 -7.71 2.95 9.34
C GLY A 139 -8.57 2.71 10.58
N SER A 140 -8.91 1.44 10.81
CA SER A 140 -9.66 1.01 11.99
C SER A 140 -8.87 1.28 13.27
N MET A 141 -9.56 1.66 14.33
CA MET A 141 -8.96 1.99 15.62
C MET A 141 -9.94 1.73 16.76
N ASN A 142 -9.46 1.54 17.98
CA ASN A 142 -10.36 1.35 19.11
C ASN A 142 -11.08 2.65 19.49
N GLU A 143 -12.11 2.60 20.34
CA GLU A 143 -12.89 3.78 20.76
C GLU A 143 -12.02 4.93 21.28
N ALA A 144 -11.04 4.62 22.14
CA ALA A 144 -10.20 5.64 22.74
C ALA A 144 -9.37 6.35 21.68
N GLU A 145 -8.79 5.60 20.74
CA GLU A 145 -8.08 6.13 19.58
C GLU A 145 -9.01 6.90 18.64
N PHE A 146 -10.24 6.43 18.44
CA PHE A 146 -11.23 7.05 17.55
C PHE A 146 -11.76 8.39 18.06
N LEU A 147 -11.83 8.60 19.37
CA LEU A 147 -12.07 9.91 19.96
C LEU A 147 -10.81 10.77 19.98
N ASP A 148 -9.65 10.15 20.19
CA ASP A 148 -8.38 10.86 20.37
C ASP A 148 -7.79 11.37 19.05
N TYR A 149 -7.92 10.62 17.98
CA TYR A 149 -7.39 10.93 16.65
C TYR A 149 -7.96 12.23 16.05
N PRO A 150 -9.29 12.39 15.87
CA PRO A 150 -9.86 13.64 15.38
C PRO A 150 -9.65 14.78 16.39
N ALA A 151 -9.62 14.50 17.69
CA ALA A 151 -9.36 15.53 18.69
C ALA A 151 -7.92 16.05 18.63
N ARG A 152 -6.95 15.20 18.30
CA ARG A 152 -5.59 15.63 17.96
C ARG A 152 -5.54 16.38 16.63
N LEU A 153 -6.28 15.92 15.63
CA LEU A 153 -6.33 16.54 14.30
C LEU A 153 -6.95 17.95 14.33
N LEU A 154 -7.97 18.14 15.16
CA LEU A 154 -8.69 19.40 15.33
C LEU A 154 -8.06 20.32 16.41
N GLY A 155 -7.02 19.86 17.12
CA GLY A 155 -6.35 20.62 18.18
C GLY A 155 -7.15 20.72 19.49
N GLU A 156 -8.01 19.75 19.77
CA GLU A 156 -8.94 19.71 20.90
C GLU A 156 -8.52 18.79 22.05
N LYS A 157 -7.69 17.77 21.77
CA LYS A 157 -7.16 16.83 22.78
C LYS A 157 -5.70 16.55 22.50
N GLY A 158 -4.95 16.51 23.60
CA GLY A 158 -3.55 16.88 23.55
C GLY A 158 -3.47 18.40 23.39
N SER A 159 -2.62 19.01 24.22
CA SER A 159 -2.12 20.35 23.94
C SER A 159 -1.80 20.43 22.44
N ASP A 160 -2.12 21.56 21.79
CA ASP A 160 -1.62 21.88 20.44
C ASP A 160 -0.17 21.38 20.32
N LEU A 161 0.27 20.79 19.19
CA LEU A 161 1.68 20.38 19.08
C LEU A 161 2.59 21.54 19.50
N ALA A 162 2.20 22.78 19.18
CA ALA A 162 2.90 23.97 19.65
C ALA A 162 2.87 24.14 21.19
N GLU A 163 1.80 23.76 21.87
CA GLU A 163 1.67 23.77 23.33
C GLU A 163 2.40 22.59 24.00
N LEU A 164 2.38 21.36 23.46
CA LEU A 164 3.24 20.26 23.96
C LEU A 164 4.72 20.61 23.75
N MET A 165 5.07 21.17 22.58
CA MET A 165 6.42 21.66 22.30
C MET A 165 6.79 22.78 23.26
N ALA A 166 5.89 23.72 23.56
CA ALA A 166 6.15 24.78 24.54
C ALA A 166 6.34 24.22 25.96
N ARG A 167 5.58 23.21 26.37
CA ARG A 167 5.78 22.52 27.67
C ARG A 167 7.12 21.80 27.73
N TYR A 168 7.50 21.12 26.64
CA TYR A 168 8.82 20.51 26.51
C TYR A 168 9.93 21.56 26.54
N ASP A 169 9.79 22.66 25.81
CA ASP A 169 10.78 23.75 25.80
C ASP A 169 10.86 24.48 27.15
N ASN A 170 9.79 24.46 27.95
CA ASN A 170 9.74 24.96 29.33
C ASN A 170 10.26 23.96 30.38
N GLY A 171 10.74 22.79 29.98
CA GLY A 171 11.46 21.85 30.85
C GLY A 171 10.63 20.68 31.40
N GLU A 172 9.41 20.47 30.94
CA GLU A 172 8.63 19.28 31.32
C GLU A 172 9.24 18.00 30.71
N ARG A 173 9.56 17.00 31.53
CA ARG A 173 10.28 15.78 31.13
C ARG A 173 9.68 14.50 31.71
N ASP A 174 8.40 14.52 32.11
CA ASP A 174 7.72 13.32 32.57
C ASP A 174 7.65 12.27 31.44
N ASP A 175 7.95 11.01 31.74
CA ASP A 175 8.05 9.95 30.72
C ASP A 175 6.76 9.76 29.92
N THR A 176 5.61 9.84 30.59
CA THR A 176 4.30 9.68 29.96
C THR A 176 4.04 10.86 29.04
N PHE A 177 4.36 12.08 29.49
CA PHE A 177 4.28 13.28 28.67
C PHE A 177 5.22 13.23 27.46
N VAL A 178 6.48 12.82 27.63
CA VAL A 178 7.46 12.78 26.52
C VAL A 178 7.06 11.73 25.49
N ARG A 179 6.58 10.55 25.90
CA ARG A 179 6.00 9.56 24.98
C ARG A 179 4.77 10.09 24.25
N GLN A 180 3.87 10.78 24.96
CA GLN A 180 2.71 11.43 24.33
C GLN A 180 3.13 12.48 23.29
N LEU A 181 4.19 13.26 23.56
CA LEU A 181 4.76 14.20 22.61
C LEU A 181 5.37 13.49 21.41
N MET A 182 6.16 12.42 21.62
CA MET A 182 6.74 11.61 20.54
C MET A 182 5.65 10.99 19.65
N ASP A 183 4.58 10.46 20.23
CA ASP A 183 3.43 9.91 19.50
C ASP A 183 2.71 11.01 18.70
N LYS A 184 2.51 12.20 19.30
CA LYS A 184 1.90 13.34 18.61
C LYS A 184 2.76 13.80 17.44
N ILE A 185 4.08 13.92 17.62
CA ILE A 185 5.00 14.23 16.53
C ILE A 185 4.98 13.15 15.45
N GLY A 186 4.98 11.88 15.85
CA GLY A 186 4.89 10.73 14.94
C GLY A 186 3.65 10.80 14.04
N VAL A 187 2.50 11.15 14.62
CA VAL A 187 1.26 11.38 13.87
C VAL A 187 1.37 12.59 12.94
N GLU A 188 1.87 13.74 13.41
CA GLU A 188 2.05 14.93 12.55
C GLU A 188 3.00 14.66 11.36
N LEU A 189 4.05 13.86 11.58
CA LEU A 189 4.97 13.44 10.52
C LEU A 189 4.40 12.36 9.58
N ALA A 190 3.42 11.58 10.03
CA ALA A 190 2.69 10.65 9.19
C ALA A 190 1.63 11.37 8.34
N LEU A 191 0.98 12.39 8.90
CA LEU A 191 -0.06 13.20 8.25
C LEU A 191 0.50 14.14 7.18
N GLY A 192 1.66 14.78 7.42
CA GLY A 192 2.37 15.59 6.42
C GLY A 192 3.26 14.77 5.49
N GLY A 193 3.13 13.44 5.45
CA GLY A 193 4.07 12.59 4.73
C GLY A 193 5.51 12.65 5.26
N ARG A 194 6.30 11.62 4.93
CA ARG A 194 7.70 11.55 5.35
C ARG A 194 8.62 12.57 4.65
N SER A 195 8.15 13.72 4.18
CA SER A 195 8.99 14.71 3.48
C SER A 195 8.69 16.16 3.88
N GLU A 196 7.53 16.48 4.48
CA GLU A 196 7.04 17.86 4.51
C GLU A 196 7.44 18.68 5.73
N ASN A 197 8.04 18.08 6.78
CA ASN A 197 8.44 18.82 7.99
C ASN A 197 9.83 18.41 8.55
N PRO A 198 10.94 18.86 7.92
CA PRO A 198 12.30 18.53 8.34
C PRO A 198 12.68 19.06 9.73
N GLU A 199 12.15 20.22 10.14
CA GLU A 199 12.40 20.82 11.44
C GLU A 199 11.77 20.00 12.57
N LEU A 200 10.51 19.60 12.41
CA LEU A 200 9.82 18.76 13.39
C LEU A 200 10.48 17.39 13.55
N ARG A 201 11.11 16.86 12.48
CA ARG A 201 11.90 15.61 12.56
C ARG A 201 13.21 15.78 13.30
N ALA A 202 13.93 16.87 13.04
CA ALA A 202 15.13 17.18 13.78
C ALA A 202 14.80 17.33 15.27
N LYS A 203 13.69 18.01 15.59
CA LYS A 203 13.17 18.14 16.94
C LYS A 203 12.74 16.80 17.53
N ASN A 204 12.04 15.94 16.77
CA ASN A 204 11.66 14.60 17.24
C ASN A 204 12.87 13.75 17.57
N ARG A 205 13.90 13.76 16.71
CA ARG A 205 15.16 13.06 16.99
C ARG A 205 15.81 13.56 18.26
N GLN A 206 15.83 14.88 18.46
CA GLN A 206 16.34 15.46 19.71
C GLN A 206 15.52 15.01 20.92
N ILE A 207 14.18 14.99 20.83
CA ILE A 207 13.31 14.55 21.93
C ILE A 207 13.53 13.08 22.25
N VAL A 208 13.60 12.22 21.23
CA VAL A 208 13.91 10.79 21.40
C VAL A 208 15.29 10.63 22.03
N GLU A 209 16.29 11.36 21.56
CA GLU A 209 17.65 11.32 22.10
C GLU A 209 17.72 11.81 23.56
N ASP A 210 17.05 12.91 23.89
CA ASP A 210 16.94 13.40 25.26
C ASP A 210 16.23 12.36 26.15
N TYR A 211 15.17 11.71 25.64
CA TYR A 211 14.40 10.70 26.36
C TYR A 211 15.23 9.45 26.68
N ILE A 212 15.90 8.87 25.68
CA ILE A 212 16.72 7.67 25.90
C ILE A 212 17.87 7.97 26.88
N HIS A 213 18.49 9.16 26.81
CA HIS A 213 19.58 9.54 27.71
C HIS A 213 19.11 10.05 29.08
N SER A 214 17.80 10.24 29.28
CA SER A 214 17.24 10.74 30.55
C SER A 214 17.26 9.71 31.67
N LYS A 215 17.35 8.41 31.33
CA LYS A 215 17.29 7.30 32.28
C LYS A 215 18.38 6.25 32.03
N PRO A 216 18.78 5.49 33.06
CA PRO A 216 19.73 4.39 32.89
C PRO A 216 19.18 3.33 31.94
N LEU A 217 20.06 2.76 31.10
CA LEU A 217 19.73 1.66 30.17
C LEU A 217 18.97 0.49 30.83
N THR A 218 19.31 0.15 32.08
CA THR A 218 18.66 -0.91 32.85
C THR A 218 17.19 -0.65 33.15
N GLU A 219 16.75 0.61 33.19
CA GLU A 219 15.35 0.97 33.40
C GLU A 219 14.54 0.89 32.10
N MET A 220 15.20 0.80 30.93
CA MET A 220 14.56 0.73 29.62
C MET A 220 14.13 -0.69 29.21
N ILE A 221 14.37 -1.69 30.06
CA ILE A 221 13.96 -3.08 29.81
C ILE A 221 12.48 -3.22 30.20
N ASN A 222 11.60 -2.68 29.35
CA ASN A 222 10.15 -2.74 29.50
C ASN A 222 9.46 -2.62 28.13
N ALA A 223 8.16 -2.93 28.11
CA ALA A 223 7.37 -2.98 26.89
C ALA A 223 7.12 -1.58 26.28
N GLU A 224 7.09 -0.54 27.11
CA GLU A 224 6.84 0.84 26.70
C GLU A 224 8.07 1.51 26.06
N ASP A 225 9.27 1.18 26.52
CA ASP A 225 10.52 1.81 26.09
C ASP A 225 11.22 1.06 24.95
N PHE A 226 11.00 -0.26 24.82
CA PHE A 226 11.61 -1.05 23.73
C PHE A 226 11.26 -0.55 22.32
N PRO A 227 10.02 -0.12 22.00
CA PRO A 227 9.71 0.47 20.68
C PRO A 227 10.49 1.76 20.40
N VAL A 228 10.68 2.61 21.41
CA VAL A 228 11.45 3.86 21.28
C VAL A 228 12.93 3.54 21.04
N LEU A 229 13.47 2.60 21.82
CA LEU A 229 14.85 2.14 21.73
C LEU A 229 15.15 1.48 20.37
N SER A 230 14.33 0.51 19.96
CA SER A 230 14.50 -0.20 18.69
C SER A 230 14.31 0.72 17.48
N GLY A 231 13.38 1.68 17.54
CA GLY A 231 13.19 2.70 16.50
C GLY A 231 14.39 3.65 16.37
N TYR A 232 14.94 4.11 17.49
CA TYR A 232 16.14 4.97 17.50
C TYR A 232 17.39 4.22 16.97
N LEU A 233 17.48 2.92 17.25
CA LEU A 233 18.64 2.09 16.94
C LEU A 233 18.52 1.30 15.62
N TYR A 234 17.42 1.42 14.87
CA TYR A 234 17.07 0.57 13.72
C TYR A 234 18.15 0.46 12.61
N HIS A 235 19.06 1.43 12.53
CA HIS A 235 20.21 1.45 11.59
C HIS A 235 21.58 1.56 12.28
N LYS A 236 21.63 1.38 13.60
CA LYS A 236 22.89 1.40 14.33
C LYS A 236 23.51 0.00 14.23
N PRO A 237 24.77 -0.11 13.77
CA PRO A 237 25.43 -1.40 13.74
C PRO A 237 25.75 -1.86 15.17
N ARG A 238 25.95 -3.17 15.31
CA ARG A 238 26.68 -3.73 16.45
C ARG A 238 28.01 -3.02 16.68
N GLY A 239 28.41 -2.92 17.95
CA GLY A 239 29.50 -2.08 18.44
C GLY A 239 29.07 -0.71 18.99
N ASN A 240 27.82 -0.28 18.71
CA ASN A 240 27.20 0.83 19.41
C ASN A 240 26.81 0.40 20.84
N GLU A 241 27.10 1.22 21.86
CA GLU A 241 26.88 0.86 23.27
C GLU A 241 25.42 0.49 23.61
N TRP A 242 24.44 1.14 22.97
CA TRP A 242 23.02 0.90 23.19
C TRP A 242 22.56 -0.37 22.49
N VAL A 243 23.09 -0.62 21.28
CA VAL A 243 22.84 -1.89 20.56
C VAL A 243 23.45 -3.06 21.32
N GLU A 244 24.70 -2.94 21.79
CA GLU A 244 25.34 -4.00 22.58
C GLU A 244 24.61 -4.21 23.91
N PHE A 245 24.03 -3.17 24.52
CA PHE A 245 23.18 -3.35 25.69
C PHE A 245 21.95 -4.23 25.40
N VAL A 246 21.21 -3.97 24.31
CA VAL A 246 20.05 -4.81 23.94
C VAL A 246 20.48 -6.24 23.62
N VAL A 247 21.63 -6.41 22.98
CA VAL A 247 22.23 -7.72 22.69
C VAL A 247 22.62 -8.47 23.98
N ASP A 248 23.31 -7.80 24.90
CA ASP A 248 23.80 -8.37 26.16
C ASP A 248 22.64 -8.72 27.11
N HIS A 249 21.54 -7.98 27.04
CA HIS A 249 20.31 -8.18 27.81
C HIS A 249 19.19 -8.85 26.99
N TYR A 250 19.51 -9.57 25.91
CA TYR A 250 18.52 -10.18 25.00
C TYR A 250 17.47 -11.02 25.74
N GLN A 251 17.87 -11.80 26.75
CA GLN A 251 16.94 -12.65 27.50
C GLN A 251 15.90 -11.80 28.24
N GLU A 252 16.31 -10.71 28.88
CA GLU A 252 15.41 -9.83 29.62
C GLU A 252 14.48 -9.08 28.63
N PHE A 253 15.01 -8.63 27.49
CA PHE A 253 14.17 -8.05 26.44
C PHE A 253 13.18 -9.03 25.83
N SER A 254 13.51 -10.32 25.76
CA SER A 254 12.60 -11.35 25.23
C SER A 254 11.37 -11.58 26.11
N GLU A 255 11.39 -11.12 27.37
CA GLU A 255 10.23 -11.18 28.28
C GLU A 255 9.28 -9.99 28.11
N VAL A 256 9.76 -8.86 27.58
CA VAL A 256 9.00 -7.59 27.50
C VAL A 256 8.73 -7.13 26.07
N ALA A 257 9.41 -7.69 25.08
CA ALA A 257 9.27 -7.37 23.67
C ALA A 257 8.77 -8.58 22.87
N SER A 258 8.12 -8.33 21.73
CA SER A 258 7.74 -9.43 20.83
C SER A 258 8.97 -10.10 20.23
N GLU A 259 8.92 -11.43 20.13
CA GLU A 259 10.00 -12.25 19.55
C GLU A 259 10.37 -11.79 18.13
N THR A 260 9.36 -11.34 17.37
CA THR A 260 9.54 -10.77 16.02
C THR A 260 10.32 -9.46 16.04
N ALA A 261 9.89 -8.48 16.84
CA ALA A 261 10.52 -7.17 16.85
C ALA A 261 11.97 -7.23 17.34
N LEU A 262 12.22 -8.06 18.36
CA LEU A 262 13.57 -8.30 18.87
C LEU A 262 14.45 -9.02 17.84
N THR A 263 13.90 -10.00 17.12
CA THR A 263 14.63 -10.70 16.04
C THR A 263 15.00 -9.76 14.91
N GLU A 264 14.06 -8.96 14.41
CA GLU A 264 14.29 -8.01 13.32
C GLU A 264 15.35 -6.98 13.70
N PHE A 265 15.30 -6.45 14.93
CA PHE A 265 16.30 -5.54 15.47
C PHE A 265 17.71 -6.14 15.45
N ILE A 266 17.89 -7.33 16.03
CA ILE A 266 19.20 -7.99 16.18
C ILE A 266 19.81 -8.34 14.81
N LEU A 267 19.00 -8.88 13.89
CA LEU A 267 19.46 -9.25 12.56
C LEU A 267 19.82 -8.03 11.71
N SER A 268 19.06 -6.94 11.82
CA SER A 268 19.36 -5.66 11.17
C SER A 268 20.69 -5.07 11.66
N ALA A 269 20.86 -4.93 12.97
CA ALA A 269 22.08 -4.39 13.56
C ALA A 269 23.32 -5.24 13.21
N THR A 270 23.14 -6.56 13.13
CA THR A 270 24.21 -7.48 12.72
C THR A 270 24.57 -7.34 11.24
N TRP A 271 23.57 -7.21 10.35
CA TRP A 271 23.80 -6.96 8.93
C TRP A 271 24.69 -5.73 8.73
N TYR A 272 24.32 -4.59 9.30
CA TYR A 272 25.09 -3.35 9.15
C TYR A 272 26.51 -3.47 9.70
N ALA A 273 26.69 -4.09 10.88
CA ALA A 273 28.02 -4.29 11.43
C ALA A 273 28.91 -5.20 10.58
N THR A 274 28.33 -6.26 10.00
CA THR A 274 29.07 -7.14 9.08
C THR A 274 29.47 -6.43 7.80
N LEU A 275 28.58 -5.60 7.26
CA LEU A 275 28.83 -4.82 6.06
C LEU A 275 29.94 -3.78 6.28
N ASP A 276 29.82 -2.97 7.33
CA ASP A 276 30.79 -1.92 7.66
C ASP A 276 32.18 -2.51 7.89
N ALA A 277 32.27 -3.57 8.71
CA ALA A 277 33.54 -4.24 8.99
C ALA A 277 34.16 -4.86 7.71
N ALA A 278 33.34 -5.45 6.84
CA ALA A 278 33.81 -5.99 5.57
C ALA A 278 34.31 -4.88 4.62
N GLN A 279 33.59 -3.77 4.49
CA GLN A 279 34.00 -2.64 3.66
C GLN A 279 35.22 -1.91 4.20
N ALA A 280 35.43 -1.92 5.52
CA ALA A 280 36.65 -1.43 6.15
C ALA A 280 37.85 -2.40 6.04
N GLY A 281 37.63 -3.63 5.55
CA GLY A 281 38.68 -4.65 5.46
C GLY A 281 39.08 -5.22 6.81
N GLU A 282 38.17 -5.22 7.79
CA GLU A 282 38.38 -5.72 9.15
C GLU A 282 37.84 -7.15 9.30
N GLU A 283 38.60 -8.04 9.96
CA GLU A 283 38.15 -9.42 10.23
C GLU A 283 36.95 -9.49 11.18
N GLY A 284 36.61 -8.37 11.84
CA GLY A 284 35.49 -8.25 12.76
C GLY A 284 34.14 -8.67 12.18
N TYR A 285 33.94 -8.64 10.85
CA TYR A 285 32.69 -9.08 10.23
C TYR A 285 32.36 -10.56 10.53
N LEU A 286 33.37 -11.43 10.64
CA LEU A 286 33.15 -12.85 10.95
C LEU A 286 32.62 -13.05 12.35
N LYS A 287 33.12 -12.25 13.31
CA LYS A 287 32.69 -12.31 14.71
C LYS A 287 31.18 -12.07 14.82
N TYR A 288 30.66 -11.05 14.14
CA TYR A 288 29.24 -10.71 14.18
C TYR A 288 28.36 -11.84 13.61
N ILE A 289 28.81 -12.51 12.54
CA ILE A 289 28.11 -13.68 11.98
C ILE A 289 28.14 -14.86 12.96
N GLU A 290 29.30 -15.14 13.55
CA GLU A 290 29.46 -16.24 14.51
C GLU A 290 28.65 -16.03 15.80
N ASP A 291 28.47 -14.79 16.23
CA ASP A 291 27.69 -14.46 17.43
C ASP A 291 26.21 -14.79 17.26
N LEU A 292 25.65 -14.69 16.04
CA LEU A 292 24.27 -15.08 15.76
C LEU A 292 24.01 -16.58 15.94
N GLU A 293 25.05 -17.41 15.87
CA GLU A 293 24.93 -18.86 16.08
C GLU A 293 25.14 -19.26 17.56
N LYS A 294 25.41 -18.28 18.44
CA LYS A 294 25.64 -18.49 19.87
C LYS A 294 24.45 -18.00 20.70
N SER A 295 24.24 -18.62 21.86
CA SER A 295 23.24 -18.13 22.81
C SER A 295 23.64 -16.75 23.35
N PRO A 296 22.70 -15.80 23.51
CA PRO A 296 21.26 -15.96 23.31
C PRO A 296 20.77 -15.68 21.87
N LEU A 297 21.59 -15.07 21.01
CA LEU A 297 21.21 -14.60 19.67
C LEU A 297 20.81 -15.71 18.69
N LYS A 298 21.23 -16.95 18.96
CA LYS A 298 20.78 -18.13 18.22
C LYS A 298 19.25 -18.22 18.12
N ALA A 299 18.53 -17.77 19.16
CA ALA A 299 17.07 -17.75 19.15
C ALA A 299 16.52 -16.85 18.03
N ALA A 300 17.10 -15.66 17.81
CA ALA A 300 16.70 -14.76 16.73
C ALA A 300 16.97 -15.38 15.35
N ALA A 301 18.13 -16.02 15.15
CA ALA A 301 18.44 -16.71 13.90
C ALA A 301 17.50 -17.90 13.63
N ASP A 302 17.16 -18.68 14.66
CA ASP A 302 16.22 -19.81 14.54
C ASP A 302 14.78 -19.32 14.25
N HIS A 303 14.36 -18.25 14.91
CA HIS A 303 13.07 -17.59 14.65
C HIS A 303 12.97 -17.12 13.20
N GLU A 304 13.96 -16.39 12.69
CA GLU A 304 13.97 -15.93 11.30
C GLU A 304 14.05 -17.10 10.32
N ARG A 305 14.84 -18.14 10.62
CA ARG A 305 14.94 -19.34 9.78
C ARG A 305 13.60 -20.07 9.64
N SER A 306 12.78 -20.09 10.70
CA SER A 306 11.43 -20.65 10.68
C SER A 306 10.45 -19.87 9.80
N ARG A 307 10.60 -18.55 9.74
CA ARG A 307 9.72 -17.65 8.98
C ARG A 307 10.17 -17.49 7.52
N ARG A 308 11.48 -17.40 7.30
CA ARG A 308 12.14 -17.05 6.05
C ARG A 308 13.46 -17.83 5.89
N PRO A 309 13.40 -19.11 5.46
CA PRO A 309 14.56 -20.00 5.38
C PRO A 309 15.65 -19.58 4.37
N HIS A 310 15.39 -18.55 3.56
CA HIS A 310 16.32 -18.02 2.56
C HIS A 310 16.66 -16.53 2.79
N ALA A 311 16.37 -15.98 3.97
CA ALA A 311 16.67 -14.58 4.26
C ALA A 311 18.19 -14.31 4.19
N ALA A 312 18.58 -13.21 3.54
CA ALA A 312 19.97 -12.80 3.40
C ALA A 312 20.63 -12.44 4.75
N THR A 313 19.83 -12.11 5.75
CA THR A 313 20.22 -11.81 7.14
C THR A 313 20.60 -13.04 7.95
N LEU A 314 20.38 -14.26 7.43
CA LEU A 314 20.77 -15.49 8.12
C LEU A 314 22.30 -15.72 8.09
N PRO A 315 22.89 -16.30 9.15
CA PRO A 315 24.34 -16.51 9.24
C PRO A 315 24.95 -17.26 8.06
N GLU A 316 24.28 -18.29 7.56
CA GLU A 316 24.70 -19.09 6.41
C GLU A 316 24.82 -18.29 5.09
N ASN A 317 24.06 -17.20 4.96
CA ASN A 317 23.99 -16.38 3.75
C ASN A 317 24.87 -15.13 3.82
N LEU A 318 25.14 -14.62 5.02
CA LEU A 318 25.96 -13.41 5.23
C LEU A 318 27.41 -13.60 4.75
N LYS A 319 28.07 -14.70 5.13
CA LYS A 319 29.50 -14.88 4.85
C LYS A 319 29.83 -14.89 3.34
N PRO A 320 29.10 -15.63 2.48
CA PRO A 320 29.32 -15.57 1.03
C PRO A 320 29.15 -14.18 0.40
N ILE A 321 28.33 -13.32 1.02
CA ILE A 321 28.09 -11.94 0.57
C ILE A 321 29.23 -11.01 1.01
N MET A 322 29.62 -11.08 2.29
CA MET A 322 30.55 -10.12 2.90
C MET A 322 32.03 -10.40 2.57
N GLU A 323 32.41 -11.67 2.41
CA GLU A 323 33.82 -12.07 2.25
C GLU A 323 34.51 -11.46 1.02
N PRO A 324 33.90 -11.36 -0.19
CA PRO A 324 34.49 -10.65 -1.31
C PRO A 324 34.76 -9.17 -1.03
N MET A 325 33.87 -8.50 -0.28
CA MET A 325 34.01 -7.08 0.07
C MET A 325 35.21 -6.90 1.01
N TYR A 326 35.32 -7.73 2.04
CA TYR A 326 36.46 -7.80 2.95
C TYR A 326 37.79 -8.01 2.22
N LEU A 327 37.86 -8.97 1.31
CA LEU A 327 39.11 -9.28 0.61
C LEU A 327 39.57 -8.12 -0.30
N LYS A 328 38.63 -7.39 -0.92
CA LYS A 328 38.94 -6.18 -1.70
C LYS A 328 39.44 -5.06 -0.80
N ALA A 329 38.70 -4.73 0.26
CA ALA A 329 39.02 -3.63 1.17
C ALA A 329 40.33 -3.84 1.94
N SER A 330 40.62 -5.08 2.36
CA SER A 330 41.86 -5.43 3.06
C SER A 330 43.07 -5.63 2.12
N GLY A 331 42.92 -5.37 0.83
CA GLY A 331 43.99 -5.54 -0.17
C GLY A 331 44.38 -7.00 -0.42
N GLN A 332 43.61 -7.98 0.05
CA GLN A 332 43.89 -9.42 -0.08
C GLN A 332 43.42 -9.98 -1.42
N TRP A 333 43.80 -9.30 -2.50
CA TRP A 333 43.34 -9.62 -3.84
C TRP A 333 43.84 -10.97 -4.36
N ASP A 334 45.00 -11.45 -3.91
CA ASP A 334 45.47 -12.82 -4.23
C ASP A 334 44.52 -13.89 -3.67
N LYS A 335 43.97 -13.68 -2.47
CA LYS A 335 42.98 -14.59 -1.88
C LYS A 335 41.64 -14.50 -2.60
N LEU A 336 41.22 -13.29 -3.00
CA LEU A 336 40.02 -13.12 -3.81
C LEU A 336 40.16 -13.85 -5.15
N TYR A 337 41.31 -13.71 -5.81
CA TYR A 337 41.67 -14.43 -7.01
C TYR A 337 41.56 -15.94 -6.83
N ASP A 338 42.25 -16.51 -5.83
CA ASP A 338 42.20 -17.95 -5.57
C ASP A 338 40.77 -18.45 -5.34
N LYS A 339 39.96 -17.66 -4.62
CA LYS A 339 38.56 -17.98 -4.32
C LYS A 339 37.71 -18.02 -5.59
N VAL A 340 37.71 -16.95 -6.39
CA VAL A 340 36.88 -16.88 -7.59
C VAL A 340 37.36 -17.88 -8.66
N THR A 341 38.67 -18.08 -8.79
CA THR A 341 39.24 -19.10 -9.69
C THR A 341 38.87 -20.52 -9.25
N LYS A 342 38.86 -20.81 -7.94
CA LYS A 342 38.40 -22.10 -7.42
C LYS A 342 36.92 -22.32 -7.71
N ALA A 343 36.08 -21.29 -7.57
CA ALA A 343 34.66 -21.36 -7.90
C ALA A 343 34.44 -21.67 -9.40
N VAL A 344 35.13 -20.95 -10.28
CA VAL A 344 35.11 -21.19 -11.73
C VAL A 344 35.59 -22.61 -12.08
N LYS A 345 36.63 -23.12 -11.41
CA LYS A 345 37.11 -24.50 -11.63
C LYS A 345 36.12 -25.56 -11.16
N ALA A 346 35.41 -25.29 -10.07
CA ALA A 346 34.42 -26.21 -9.50
C ALA A 346 33.15 -26.27 -10.36
N ASP A 347 32.71 -25.12 -10.86
CA ASP A 347 31.57 -24.98 -11.77
C ASP A 347 31.89 -23.92 -12.84
N PRO A 348 32.33 -24.34 -14.05
CA PRO A 348 32.70 -23.43 -15.14
C PRO A 348 31.47 -22.91 -15.89
N SER A 349 30.48 -22.40 -15.16
CA SER A 349 29.26 -21.82 -15.68
C SER A 349 29.45 -20.34 -16.05
N THR A 350 28.61 -19.84 -16.97
CA THR A 350 28.58 -18.41 -17.35
C THR A 350 28.47 -17.49 -16.14
N SER A 351 27.66 -17.87 -15.13
CA SER A 351 27.49 -17.08 -13.91
C SER A 351 28.79 -16.96 -13.10
N ASN A 352 29.53 -18.06 -12.93
CA ASN A 352 30.80 -18.02 -12.19
C ASN A 352 31.90 -17.29 -12.96
N TYR A 353 31.96 -17.44 -14.28
CA TYR A 353 32.88 -16.66 -15.12
C TYR A 353 32.59 -15.15 -15.04
N SER A 354 31.32 -14.75 -15.15
CA SER A 354 30.90 -13.34 -15.02
C SER A 354 31.24 -12.78 -13.64
N ARG A 355 30.88 -13.47 -12.55
CA ARG A 355 31.19 -13.04 -11.18
C ARG A 355 32.69 -12.92 -10.92
N ALA A 356 33.47 -13.87 -11.44
CA ALA A 356 34.93 -13.83 -11.32
C ALA A 356 35.54 -12.69 -12.14
N ALA A 357 35.02 -12.42 -13.35
CA ALA A 357 35.46 -11.31 -14.18
C ALA A 357 35.23 -9.96 -13.49
N SER A 358 34.01 -9.70 -13.00
CA SER A 358 33.67 -8.45 -12.29
C SER A 358 34.51 -8.27 -11.03
N ALA A 359 34.65 -9.32 -10.21
CA ALA A 359 35.42 -9.24 -8.98
C ALA A 359 36.90 -8.91 -9.21
N LEU A 360 37.49 -9.40 -10.31
CA LEU A 360 38.91 -9.19 -10.63
C LEU A 360 39.18 -7.90 -11.41
N SER A 361 38.21 -7.38 -12.17
CA SER A 361 38.36 -6.11 -12.91
C SER A 361 38.44 -4.89 -11.99
N GLU A 362 37.90 -4.98 -10.77
CA GLU A 362 37.93 -3.88 -9.80
C GLU A 362 39.30 -3.66 -9.13
N TYR A 363 40.31 -4.49 -9.42
CA TYR A 363 41.65 -4.34 -8.82
C TYR A 363 42.33 -3.02 -9.27
N PRO A 364 42.67 -2.09 -8.35
CA PRO A 364 43.12 -0.75 -8.70
C PRO A 364 44.38 -0.67 -9.58
N GLU A 365 45.32 -1.60 -9.45
CA GLU A 365 46.59 -1.59 -10.19
C GLU A 365 46.60 -2.55 -11.41
N GLY A 366 45.44 -3.11 -11.78
CA GLY A 366 45.28 -3.95 -12.97
C GLY A 366 45.99 -5.33 -12.98
N LYS A 367 46.64 -5.78 -11.90
CA LYS A 367 47.30 -7.11 -11.77
C LYS A 367 46.47 -8.28 -12.31
N TYR A 368 45.17 -8.35 -11.99
CA TYR A 368 44.29 -9.44 -12.42
C TYR A 368 43.48 -9.14 -13.69
N LEU A 369 43.69 -7.98 -14.30
CA LEU A 369 42.92 -7.55 -15.46
C LEU A 369 43.03 -8.55 -16.63
N GLY A 370 44.20 -9.19 -16.80
CA GLY A 370 44.37 -10.27 -17.77
C GLY A 370 43.48 -11.48 -17.52
N GLN A 371 43.33 -11.90 -16.25
CA GLN A 371 42.42 -13.00 -15.90
C GLN A 371 40.96 -12.58 -16.00
N ALA A 372 40.63 -11.36 -15.56
CA ALA A 372 39.30 -10.79 -15.68
C ALA A 372 38.84 -10.79 -17.14
N LEU A 373 39.73 -10.40 -18.06
CA LEU A 373 39.51 -10.47 -19.50
C LEU A 373 39.27 -11.90 -19.99
N GLU A 374 40.08 -12.87 -19.56
CA GLU A 374 39.91 -14.28 -19.93
C GLU A 374 38.54 -14.81 -19.48
N TYR A 375 38.14 -14.50 -18.24
CA TYR A 375 36.86 -14.92 -17.69
C TYR A 375 35.68 -14.21 -18.35
N ALA A 376 35.79 -12.91 -18.63
CA ALA A 376 34.75 -12.18 -19.36
C ALA A 376 34.60 -12.71 -20.79
N ALA A 377 35.71 -12.98 -21.48
CA ALA A 377 35.71 -13.59 -22.80
C ALA A 377 35.07 -15.00 -22.77
N LYS A 378 35.40 -15.83 -21.76
CA LYS A 378 34.79 -17.15 -21.59
C LYS A 378 33.31 -17.09 -21.26
N SER A 379 32.89 -16.14 -20.43
CA SER A 379 31.48 -15.87 -20.15
C SER A 379 30.73 -15.50 -21.44
N PHE A 380 31.31 -14.63 -22.26
CA PHE A 380 30.75 -14.24 -23.55
C PHE A 380 30.74 -15.38 -24.57
N GLU A 381 31.79 -16.21 -24.63
CA GLU A 381 31.85 -17.38 -25.51
C GLU A 381 30.78 -18.43 -25.18
N LEU A 382 30.55 -18.68 -23.88
CA LEU A 382 29.58 -19.68 -23.42
C LEU A 382 28.13 -19.22 -23.58
N ALA A 383 27.87 -17.93 -23.43
CA ALA A 383 26.56 -17.32 -23.61
C ALA A 383 26.70 -15.94 -24.28
N PRO A 384 26.83 -15.90 -25.62
CA PRO A 384 26.91 -14.65 -26.36
C PRO A 384 25.60 -13.88 -26.21
N GLY A 385 25.68 -12.66 -25.71
CA GLY A 385 24.55 -11.80 -25.38
C GLY A 385 25.03 -10.36 -25.23
N THR A 386 24.16 -9.36 -25.40
CA THR A 386 24.58 -7.95 -25.22
C THR A 386 25.17 -7.72 -23.83
N ARG A 387 24.63 -8.34 -22.78
CA ARG A 387 25.19 -8.20 -21.42
C ARG A 387 26.62 -8.74 -21.30
N SER A 388 26.87 -9.96 -21.76
CA SER A 388 28.20 -10.57 -21.70
C SER A 388 29.19 -9.90 -22.67
N ALA A 389 28.71 -9.34 -23.78
CA ALA A 389 29.49 -8.49 -24.67
C ALA A 389 29.88 -7.18 -23.99
N LEU A 390 28.97 -6.52 -23.26
CA LEU A 390 29.24 -5.30 -22.51
C LEU A 390 30.22 -5.53 -21.36
N ASP A 391 30.03 -6.58 -20.56
CA ASP A 391 30.94 -6.92 -19.48
C ASP A 391 32.36 -7.19 -20.04
N TYR A 392 32.47 -7.94 -21.15
CA TYR A 392 33.76 -8.20 -21.81
C TYR A 392 34.39 -6.94 -22.39
N THR A 393 33.60 -6.12 -23.09
CA THR A 393 34.09 -4.92 -23.77
C THR A 393 34.42 -3.79 -22.81
N GLY A 394 33.72 -3.68 -21.68
CA GLY A 394 34.06 -2.79 -20.57
C GLY A 394 35.44 -3.11 -20.00
N ILE A 395 35.72 -4.39 -19.74
CA ILE A 395 37.03 -4.83 -19.24
C ILE A 395 38.12 -4.67 -20.33
N LEU A 396 37.80 -4.88 -21.61
CA LEU A 396 38.72 -4.58 -22.73
C LEU A 396 39.11 -3.10 -22.78
N ARG A 397 38.13 -2.18 -22.60
CA ARG A 397 38.39 -0.73 -22.54
C ARG A 397 39.24 -0.37 -21.32
N GLN A 398 38.96 -0.96 -20.15
CA GLN A 398 39.80 -0.78 -18.95
C GLN A 398 41.25 -1.24 -19.19
N ALA A 399 41.44 -2.29 -20.00
CA ALA A 399 42.75 -2.78 -20.40
C ALA A 399 43.42 -1.98 -21.54
N GLY A 400 42.84 -0.84 -21.94
CA GLY A 400 43.35 0.00 -23.03
C GLY A 400 43.14 -0.61 -24.43
N LYS A 401 42.29 -1.64 -24.57
CA LYS A 401 42.03 -2.37 -25.80
C LYS A 401 40.72 -1.92 -26.46
N THR A 402 40.53 -0.60 -26.57
CA THR A 402 39.28 -0.01 -27.08
C THR A 402 38.96 -0.46 -28.50
N GLU A 403 39.95 -0.52 -29.41
CA GLU A 403 39.71 -1.02 -30.78
C GLU A 403 39.24 -2.48 -30.80
N GLN A 404 39.80 -3.32 -29.94
CA GLN A 404 39.36 -4.70 -29.79
C GLN A 404 37.95 -4.77 -29.19
N ALA A 405 37.62 -3.89 -28.24
CA ALA A 405 36.29 -3.80 -27.66
C ALA A 405 35.24 -3.44 -28.73
N GLU A 406 35.50 -2.44 -29.57
CA GLU A 406 34.61 -2.06 -30.66
C GLU A 406 34.50 -3.19 -31.70
N GLN A 407 35.60 -3.87 -32.02
CA GLN A 407 35.58 -5.01 -32.93
C GLN A 407 34.73 -6.16 -32.39
N VAL A 408 34.81 -6.47 -31.09
CA VAL A 408 33.98 -7.50 -30.45
C VAL A 408 32.49 -7.15 -30.54
N LEU A 409 32.12 -5.89 -30.28
CA LEU A 409 30.73 -5.44 -30.43
C LEU A 409 30.26 -5.52 -31.89
N MET A 410 31.10 -5.11 -32.85
CA MET A 410 30.82 -5.20 -34.29
C MET A 410 30.66 -6.66 -34.75
N ASP A 411 31.57 -7.54 -34.35
CA ASP A 411 31.55 -8.95 -34.72
C ASP A 411 30.33 -9.66 -34.12
N TYR A 412 30.03 -9.39 -32.85
CA TYR A 412 28.83 -9.91 -32.21
C TYR A 412 27.57 -9.43 -32.94
N ARG A 413 27.46 -8.11 -33.19
CA ARG A 413 26.35 -7.52 -33.94
C ARG A 413 26.18 -8.15 -35.33
N ASN A 414 27.29 -8.39 -36.03
CA ASN A 414 27.28 -9.01 -37.36
C ASN A 414 26.99 -10.51 -37.33
N SER A 415 27.19 -11.18 -36.19
CA SER A 415 26.85 -12.59 -35.99
C SER A 415 25.36 -12.84 -35.76
N LEU A 416 24.61 -11.82 -35.33
CA LEU A 416 23.17 -11.87 -35.12
C LEU A 416 22.44 -12.19 -36.43
N THR A 417 21.45 -13.07 -36.39
CA THR A 417 20.63 -13.45 -37.56
C THR A 417 19.43 -12.50 -37.74
N ASP A 418 18.55 -12.80 -38.69
CA ASP A 418 17.28 -12.07 -38.88
C ASP A 418 16.15 -12.60 -37.97
N SER A 419 16.46 -13.43 -36.97
CA SER A 419 15.46 -13.89 -36.00
C SER A 419 14.94 -12.71 -35.16
N PRO A 420 13.69 -12.74 -34.66
CA PRO A 420 13.14 -11.66 -33.83
C PRO A 420 13.96 -11.36 -32.57
N ALA A 421 14.58 -12.38 -31.96
CA ALA A 421 15.48 -12.21 -30.80
C ALA A 421 16.77 -11.48 -31.19
N ASP A 422 17.38 -11.88 -32.31
CA ASP A 422 18.61 -11.27 -32.82
C ASP A 422 18.39 -9.86 -33.39
N GLN A 423 17.21 -9.56 -33.92
CA GLN A 423 16.81 -8.20 -34.29
C GLN A 423 16.72 -7.29 -33.07
N THR A 424 16.19 -7.80 -31.95
CA THR A 424 16.13 -7.06 -30.68
C THR A 424 17.54 -6.79 -30.12
N GLU A 425 18.40 -7.82 -30.10
CA GLU A 425 19.81 -7.70 -29.74
C GLU A 425 20.57 -6.72 -30.65
N ARG A 426 20.29 -6.72 -31.96
CA ARG A 426 20.93 -5.81 -32.92
C ARG A 426 20.54 -4.36 -32.70
N VAL A 427 19.28 -4.08 -32.41
CA VAL A 427 18.80 -2.73 -32.08
C VAL A 427 19.47 -2.22 -30.80
N LEU A 428 19.61 -3.09 -29.79
CA LEU A 428 20.27 -2.79 -28.53
C LEU A 428 21.77 -2.47 -28.74
N LEU A 429 22.50 -3.32 -29.46
CA LEU A 429 23.91 -3.09 -29.82
C LEU A 429 24.08 -1.83 -30.67
N ASP A 430 23.20 -1.59 -31.64
CA ASP A 430 23.24 -0.38 -32.46
C ASP A 430 23.06 0.88 -31.62
N ARG A 431 22.25 0.84 -30.56
CA ARG A 431 22.08 1.97 -29.63
C ARG A 431 23.35 2.21 -28.84
N ILE A 432 23.93 1.15 -28.26
CA ILE A 432 25.18 1.19 -27.48
C ILE A 432 26.35 1.72 -28.33
N MET A 433 26.41 1.32 -29.61
CA MET A 433 27.49 1.70 -30.52
C MET A 433 27.36 3.12 -31.10
N ARG A 434 26.18 3.78 -30.99
CA ARG A 434 25.86 5.09 -31.61
C ARG A 434 26.15 6.29 -30.71
N ASN A 435 27.24 6.31 -29.94
CA ASN A 435 27.60 7.38 -28.99
C ASN A 435 27.87 8.79 -29.60
N THR A 436 26.88 9.43 -30.23
CA THR A 436 26.69 10.89 -30.39
C THR A 436 25.19 11.19 -30.59
N PRO A 437 24.57 12.09 -29.82
CA PRO A 437 23.14 12.01 -29.48
C PRO A 437 22.21 12.67 -30.50
N PRO A 438 20.98 12.15 -30.70
CA PRO A 438 19.82 13.01 -30.87
C PRO A 438 19.33 13.38 -29.47
N SER A 439 19.35 14.68 -29.16
CA SER A 439 18.57 15.24 -28.08
C SER A 439 17.09 14.93 -28.33
N MET A 440 16.56 13.92 -27.65
CA MET A 440 15.13 13.71 -27.50
C MET A 440 14.78 13.90 -26.04
N THR A 441 14.03 14.97 -25.81
CA THR A 441 13.46 15.43 -24.56
C THR A 441 12.23 14.57 -24.27
N VAL A 442 12.26 13.73 -23.23
CA VAL A 442 11.05 13.08 -22.70
C VAL A 442 10.39 14.06 -21.74
N SER A 443 9.26 14.65 -22.15
CA SER A 443 8.51 15.60 -21.32
C SER A 443 7.90 14.92 -20.10
N GLY A 444 8.33 15.34 -18.90
CA GLY A 444 7.76 14.87 -17.63
C GLY A 444 8.73 14.98 -16.45
N GLY A 445 9.53 16.05 -16.40
CA GLY A 445 10.66 16.18 -15.49
C GLY A 445 10.30 16.49 -14.04
N PHE A 446 11.06 15.91 -13.10
CA PHE A 446 11.18 16.48 -11.76
C PHE A 446 11.93 17.81 -11.86
N LYS A 447 11.21 18.92 -11.68
CA LYS A 447 11.87 20.20 -11.51
C LYS A 447 12.60 20.17 -10.17
N VAL A 448 13.92 20.31 -10.18
CA VAL A 448 14.61 20.95 -9.05
C VAL A 448 14.06 22.38 -9.01
N THR A 449 13.10 22.61 -8.12
CA THR A 449 12.43 23.91 -7.99
C THR A 449 13.31 24.84 -7.17
N ASP A 450 13.15 26.15 -7.37
CA ASP A 450 13.74 27.15 -6.47
C ASP A 450 13.30 26.90 -5.00
N GLN A 451 12.13 26.27 -4.84
CA GLN A 451 11.60 25.69 -3.60
C GLN A 451 12.53 24.69 -2.90
N MET A 452 13.27 23.83 -3.62
CA MET A 452 14.19 22.86 -3.00
C MET A 452 15.45 23.54 -2.41
N LEU A 453 15.91 24.62 -3.05
CA LEU A 453 16.97 25.48 -2.53
C LEU A 453 16.48 26.31 -1.34
N GLU A 454 15.22 26.78 -1.38
CA GLU A 454 14.56 27.45 -0.26
C GLU A 454 14.34 26.52 0.96
N MET A 455 14.16 25.21 0.74
CA MET A 455 14.10 24.17 1.79
C MET A 455 15.47 23.76 2.35
N GLY A 456 16.56 24.40 1.91
CA GLY A 456 17.91 24.13 2.40
C GLY A 456 18.49 22.77 1.99
N VAL A 457 17.95 22.12 0.96
CA VAL A 457 18.47 20.86 0.44
C VAL A 457 19.73 21.14 -0.38
N ASP A 458 20.88 20.62 0.06
CA ASP A 458 22.12 20.68 -0.72
C ASP A 458 22.02 19.71 -1.92
N PRO A 459 22.10 20.19 -3.18
CA PRO A 459 22.03 19.34 -4.35
C PRO A 459 23.11 18.23 -4.40
N ASN A 460 24.22 18.40 -3.68
CA ASN A 460 25.29 17.39 -3.57
C ASN A 460 24.95 16.25 -2.59
N THR A 461 23.86 16.38 -1.82
CA THR A 461 23.36 15.37 -0.87
C THR A 461 22.22 14.53 -1.43
N LEU A 462 21.91 14.73 -2.71
CA LEU A 462 20.88 13.98 -3.41
C LEU A 462 21.37 12.58 -3.76
N GLU A 463 20.49 11.60 -3.57
CA GLU A 463 20.68 10.22 -3.95
C GLU A 463 19.51 9.78 -4.82
N ALA A 464 19.80 9.11 -5.92
CA ALA A 464 18.79 8.36 -6.64
C ALA A 464 18.75 6.93 -6.07
N GLN A 465 17.56 6.36 -5.99
CA GLN A 465 17.36 4.96 -5.62
C GLN A 465 16.49 4.26 -6.65
N ILE A 466 16.96 3.12 -7.14
CA ILE A 466 16.09 2.18 -7.84
C ILE A 466 15.63 1.12 -6.86
N TRP A 467 14.36 0.78 -6.92
CA TRP A 467 13.75 -0.19 -6.04
C TRP A 467 12.79 -1.12 -6.80
N ARG A 468 12.60 -2.30 -6.27
CA ARG A 468 11.63 -3.29 -6.75
C ARG A 468 10.45 -3.32 -5.79
N PRO A 469 9.20 -3.31 -6.28
CA PRO A 469 8.06 -3.64 -5.43
C PRO A 469 8.23 -5.07 -4.88
N LYS A 470 8.13 -5.26 -3.56
CA LYS A 470 8.08 -6.59 -2.93
C LYS A 470 6.88 -7.39 -3.42
N GLU A 471 5.82 -6.69 -3.78
CA GLU A 471 4.63 -7.22 -4.45
C GLU A 471 4.46 -6.58 -5.83
N PRO A 472 4.33 -7.36 -6.93
CA PRO A 472 4.24 -6.77 -8.26
C PRO A 472 2.98 -5.90 -8.38
N GLY A 473 3.15 -4.58 -8.52
CA GLY A 473 2.06 -3.59 -8.59
C GLY A 473 1.94 -2.67 -7.37
N SER A 474 2.69 -2.91 -6.29
CA SER A 474 2.70 -2.03 -5.11
C SER A 474 3.53 -0.76 -5.35
N THR A 475 2.96 0.41 -5.03
CA THR A 475 3.61 1.72 -5.09
C THR A 475 3.99 2.27 -3.71
N SER A 476 3.76 1.54 -2.62
CA SER A 476 3.98 2.05 -1.26
C SER A 476 5.44 1.95 -0.80
N THR A 477 5.98 3.01 -0.18
CA THR A 477 7.39 3.14 0.22
C THR A 477 7.86 2.17 1.33
N GLY A 478 6.94 1.44 1.98
CA GLY A 478 7.26 0.41 2.99
C GLY A 478 7.42 -1.01 2.43
N LEU A 479 7.05 -1.22 1.17
CA LEU A 479 6.98 -2.54 0.52
C LEU A 479 7.91 -2.64 -0.68
N VAL A 480 9.08 -2.01 -0.61
CA VAL A 480 10.04 -1.99 -1.72
C VAL A 480 11.39 -2.54 -1.29
N ASP A 481 12.05 -3.26 -2.18
CA ASP A 481 13.45 -3.66 -2.06
C ASP A 481 14.29 -2.65 -2.84
N VAL A 482 15.04 -1.80 -2.13
CA VAL A 482 16.01 -0.92 -2.79
C VAL A 482 17.08 -1.78 -3.45
N ILE A 483 17.18 -1.69 -4.76
CA ILE A 483 18.12 -2.44 -5.59
C ILE A 483 19.47 -1.76 -5.58
N GLU A 484 19.48 -0.44 -5.80
CA GLU A 484 20.71 0.34 -5.92
C GLU A 484 20.45 1.78 -5.49
N THR A 485 21.46 2.41 -4.90
CA THR A 485 21.47 3.83 -4.53
C THR A 485 22.71 4.48 -5.13
N VAL A 486 22.55 5.60 -5.82
CA VAL A 486 23.64 6.34 -6.47
C VAL A 486 23.55 7.81 -6.08
N SER A 487 24.64 8.35 -5.55
CA SER A 487 24.75 9.79 -5.27
C SER A 487 24.82 10.59 -6.57
N LEU A 488 24.22 11.78 -6.59
CA LEU A 488 24.28 12.66 -7.76
C LEU A 488 25.67 13.29 -7.89
N VAL A 489 26.24 13.26 -9.10
CA VAL A 489 27.48 13.95 -9.45
C VAL A 489 27.16 14.99 -10.52
N ASP A 490 27.38 16.27 -10.23
CA ASP A 490 27.01 17.40 -11.10
C ASP A 490 25.55 17.31 -11.58
N GLY A 491 24.62 16.98 -10.69
CA GLY A 491 23.20 16.83 -11.01
C GLY A 491 22.86 15.60 -11.87
N LYS A 492 23.78 14.67 -12.06
CA LYS A 492 23.59 13.47 -12.88
C LYS A 492 23.76 12.19 -12.08
N PHE A 493 23.05 11.14 -12.52
CA PHE A 493 23.27 9.78 -12.06
C PHE A 493 23.13 8.79 -13.21
N GLU A 494 23.73 7.63 -13.06
CA GLU A 494 23.66 6.51 -13.99
C GLU A 494 23.47 5.22 -13.19
N PHE A 495 22.43 4.46 -13.51
CA PHE A 495 22.25 3.10 -13.01
C PHE A 495 22.47 2.11 -14.13
N PHE A 496 23.23 1.07 -13.81
CA PHE A 496 23.41 -0.07 -14.69
C PHE A 496 22.93 -1.33 -13.99
N LEU A 497 21.63 -1.61 -14.16
CA LEU A 497 21.02 -2.77 -13.53
C LEU A 497 20.99 -3.96 -14.51
N PRO A 498 21.73 -5.05 -14.24
CA PRO A 498 21.53 -6.30 -14.96
C PRO A 498 20.16 -6.87 -14.63
N VAL A 499 19.18 -6.65 -15.50
CA VAL A 499 17.96 -7.43 -15.50
C VAL A 499 18.08 -8.54 -16.55
N THR A 500 17.70 -9.76 -16.19
CA THR A 500 17.71 -10.93 -17.09
C THR A 500 16.41 -11.09 -17.89
N ALA A 501 15.39 -10.32 -17.51
CA ALA A 501 14.09 -10.24 -18.16
C ALA A 501 13.57 -8.80 -18.01
N VAL A 502 12.46 -8.49 -18.67
CA VAL A 502 11.82 -7.18 -18.52
C VAL A 502 11.29 -7.02 -17.09
N GLU A 503 11.64 -5.96 -16.37
CA GLU A 503 11.16 -5.72 -15.02
C GLU A 503 10.53 -4.33 -14.91
N ARG A 504 9.47 -4.22 -14.09
CA ARG A 504 8.97 -2.91 -13.64
C ARG A 504 9.64 -2.57 -12.31
N LEU A 505 10.48 -1.55 -12.34
CA LEU A 505 11.15 -1.00 -11.17
C LEU A 505 10.58 0.37 -10.84
N GLY A 506 10.79 0.81 -9.61
CA GLY A 506 10.59 2.19 -9.21
C GLY A 506 11.93 2.93 -9.16
N LEU A 507 11.94 4.18 -9.60
CA LEU A 507 13.03 5.13 -9.41
C LEU A 507 12.54 6.19 -8.44
N SER A 508 13.32 6.49 -7.41
CA SER A 508 13.07 7.62 -6.52
C SER A 508 14.30 8.50 -6.39
N ILE A 509 14.09 9.79 -6.12
CA ILE A 509 15.15 10.72 -5.75
C ILE A 509 14.93 11.12 -4.31
N GLN A 510 15.99 11.09 -3.51
CA GLN A 510 15.94 11.34 -2.09
C GLN A 510 17.03 12.34 -1.69
N ALA A 511 16.83 13.06 -0.59
CA ALA A 511 17.84 13.93 0.03
C ALA A 511 18.10 13.50 1.48
N ASN A 512 19.31 13.82 1.98
CA ASN A 512 19.72 13.61 3.38
C ASN A 512 19.62 12.15 3.83
N GLY A 513 20.28 11.23 3.12
CA GLY A 513 20.34 9.80 3.48
C GLY A 513 18.97 9.11 3.49
N GLY A 514 18.12 9.46 2.53
CA GLY A 514 16.78 8.90 2.35
C GLY A 514 15.65 9.54 3.15
N SER A 515 15.93 10.62 3.88
CA SER A 515 14.95 11.27 4.76
C SER A 515 13.85 12.03 4.00
N ILE A 516 14.08 12.49 2.78
CA ILE A 516 13.13 13.30 2.01
C ILE A 516 12.98 12.70 0.60
N PRO A 517 11.88 11.97 0.29
CA PRO A 517 11.56 11.60 -1.08
C PRO A 517 11.16 12.85 -1.88
N LEU A 518 11.92 13.16 -2.92
CA LEU A 518 11.71 14.29 -3.83
C LEU A 518 10.94 13.89 -5.09
N GLY A 519 10.70 12.59 -5.27
CA GLY A 519 9.98 12.07 -6.43
C GLY A 519 10.07 10.57 -6.62
N TRP A 520 9.07 9.98 -7.31
CA TRP A 520 9.08 8.60 -7.77
C TRP A 520 8.56 8.40 -9.22
N ARG A 521 9.06 7.38 -9.91
CA ARG A 521 8.61 6.98 -11.26
C ARG A 521 8.69 5.46 -11.43
N ASN A 522 7.76 4.90 -12.20
CA ASN A 522 7.93 3.55 -12.73
C ASN A 522 8.93 3.59 -13.89
N VAL A 523 9.83 2.62 -13.92
CA VAL A 523 10.79 2.41 -14.99
C VAL A 523 10.65 0.98 -15.49
N ILE A 524 10.60 0.82 -16.81
CA ILE A 524 10.63 -0.49 -17.44
C ILE A 524 12.09 -0.78 -17.77
N MET A 525 12.68 -1.69 -17.00
CA MET A 525 13.99 -2.22 -17.29
C MET A 525 13.86 -3.38 -18.26
N GLU A 526 14.73 -3.40 -19.25
CA GLU A 526 14.96 -4.56 -20.11
C GLU A 526 16.48 -4.83 -20.13
N PRO A 527 16.92 -6.04 -20.51
CA PRO A 527 18.33 -6.38 -20.51
C PRO A 527 19.15 -5.36 -21.32
N GLY A 528 20.13 -4.72 -20.67
CA GLY A 528 21.03 -3.75 -21.32
C GLY A 528 20.57 -2.28 -21.31
N VAL A 529 19.44 -1.96 -20.68
CA VAL A 529 19.04 -0.56 -20.43
C VAL A 529 19.89 0.06 -19.33
N VAL A 530 20.35 1.28 -19.60
CA VAL A 530 21.02 2.17 -18.65
C VAL A 530 20.03 3.25 -18.27
N ILE A 531 19.84 3.51 -16.98
CA ILE A 531 19.04 4.66 -16.55
C ILE A 531 19.98 5.80 -16.27
N THR A 532 19.99 6.81 -17.14
CA THR A 532 20.65 8.08 -16.86
C THR A 532 19.63 9.11 -16.37
N ALA A 533 20.07 10.12 -15.64
CA ALA A 533 19.27 11.31 -15.40
C ALA A 533 20.16 12.55 -15.32
N ASP A 534 19.63 13.69 -15.78
CA ASP A 534 20.30 14.99 -15.73
C ASP A 534 19.37 16.04 -15.10
N MET A 535 19.49 16.19 -13.79
CA MET A 535 18.69 17.08 -12.96
C MET A 535 19.00 18.56 -13.21
N ASN A 536 20.11 18.91 -13.88
CA ASN A 536 20.43 20.32 -14.20
C ASN A 536 19.42 20.94 -15.17
N ASN A 537 18.85 20.10 -16.04
CA ASN A 537 17.77 20.50 -16.96
C ASN A 537 16.38 20.22 -16.41
N LYS A 538 16.26 19.99 -15.09
CA LYS A 538 14.98 19.79 -14.39
C LYS A 538 14.18 18.59 -14.92
N MET A 539 14.85 17.58 -15.48
CA MET A 539 14.22 16.39 -16.06
C MET A 539 15.00 15.09 -15.82
N VAL A 540 14.31 14.03 -15.43
CA VAL A 540 14.86 12.67 -15.46
C VAL A 540 14.64 12.11 -16.87
N LYS A 541 15.72 11.88 -17.61
CA LYS A 541 15.67 11.28 -18.95
C LYS A 541 16.06 9.82 -18.85
N VAL A 542 15.10 8.94 -18.67
CA VAL A 542 15.37 7.50 -18.76
C VAL A 542 15.78 7.17 -20.20
N GLU A 543 16.97 6.61 -20.40
CA GLU A 543 17.34 5.99 -21.68
C GLU A 543 16.63 4.66 -21.82
N ASN A 544 15.35 4.78 -22.15
CA ASN A 544 14.42 3.67 -22.27
C ASN A 544 14.84 2.69 -23.35
N GLY A 545 14.56 1.41 -23.11
CA GLY A 545 14.77 0.35 -24.08
C GLY A 545 13.72 0.28 -25.19
N PRO A 546 13.93 -0.45 -26.30
CA PRO A 546 12.99 -0.52 -27.42
C PRO A 546 11.58 -0.99 -27.04
N LEU A 547 11.42 -1.76 -25.95
CA LEU A 547 10.09 -2.15 -25.48
C LEU A 547 9.33 -0.98 -24.87
N TYR A 548 9.99 -0.15 -24.07
CA TYR A 548 9.38 1.04 -23.51
C TYR A 548 9.07 2.05 -24.63
N GLU A 549 10.00 2.28 -25.56
CA GLU A 549 9.77 3.22 -26.68
C GLU A 549 8.55 2.82 -27.52
N GLN A 550 8.35 1.52 -27.75
CA GLN A 550 7.15 1.02 -28.40
C GLN A 550 5.91 1.18 -27.51
N LEU A 551 6.02 0.90 -26.21
CA LEU A 551 4.92 1.04 -25.26
C LEU A 551 4.43 2.50 -25.14
N SER A 552 5.35 3.46 -25.11
CA SER A 552 5.07 4.88 -24.90
C SER A 552 4.96 5.69 -26.19
N ALA A 553 4.97 5.04 -27.37
CA ALA A 553 4.93 5.75 -28.66
C ALA A 553 3.67 6.63 -28.85
N TYR A 554 2.58 6.36 -28.12
CA TYR A 554 1.39 7.21 -28.10
C TYR A 554 1.68 8.64 -27.61
N GLU A 555 2.72 8.86 -26.80
CA GLU A 555 3.11 10.19 -26.31
C GLU A 555 3.60 11.11 -27.43
N GLN A 556 3.96 10.54 -28.59
CA GLN A 556 4.33 11.29 -29.80
C GLN A 556 3.12 11.60 -30.69
N ASP A 557 1.93 11.07 -30.37
CA ASP A 557 0.70 11.40 -31.10
C ASP A 557 0.32 12.87 -30.84
N SER A 558 0.16 13.64 -31.91
CA SER A 558 -0.10 15.09 -31.80
C SER A 558 -1.44 15.40 -31.11
N ASN A 559 -2.44 14.51 -31.22
CA ASN A 559 -3.70 14.66 -30.50
C ASN A 559 -3.51 14.33 -29.02
N HIS A 560 -2.74 13.29 -28.70
CA HIS A 560 -2.38 12.97 -27.30
C HIS A 560 -1.65 14.12 -26.62
N GLN A 561 -0.66 14.73 -27.30
CA GLN A 561 0.05 15.91 -26.79
C GLN A 561 -0.87 17.13 -26.61
N ALA A 562 -1.77 17.36 -27.58
CA ALA A 562 -2.74 18.45 -27.50
C ALA A 562 -3.74 18.26 -26.34
N LEU A 563 -4.21 17.03 -26.13
CA LEU A 563 -5.11 16.67 -25.02
C LEU A 563 -4.37 16.76 -23.68
N THR A 564 -3.12 16.32 -23.61
CA THR A 564 -2.27 16.45 -22.41
C THR A 564 -2.10 17.92 -22.02
N LYS A 565 -1.81 18.79 -23.00
CA LYS A 565 -1.74 20.24 -22.76
C LYS A 565 -3.08 20.83 -22.32
N GLN A 566 -4.19 20.37 -22.89
CA GLN A 566 -5.53 20.79 -22.45
C GLN A 566 -5.80 20.37 -21.01
N ILE A 567 -5.40 19.16 -20.61
CA ILE A 567 -5.48 18.70 -19.22
C ILE A 567 -4.65 19.60 -18.30
N GLU A 568 -3.41 19.90 -18.65
CA GLU A 568 -2.55 20.81 -17.87
C GLU A 568 -3.19 22.21 -17.73
N GLU A 569 -3.78 22.74 -18.81
CA GLU A 569 -4.50 24.01 -18.78
C GLU A 569 -5.76 23.94 -17.90
N LEU A 570 -6.50 22.83 -17.91
CA LEU A 570 -7.67 22.61 -17.05
C LEU A 570 -7.24 22.52 -15.57
N ILE A 571 -6.21 21.74 -15.26
CA ILE A 571 -5.65 21.63 -13.90
C ILE A 571 -5.17 23.01 -13.41
N SER A 572 -4.53 23.81 -14.26
CA SER A 572 -4.05 25.15 -13.88
C SER A 572 -5.16 26.16 -13.56
N LYS A 573 -6.39 25.91 -14.03
CA LYS A 573 -7.56 26.73 -13.71
C LYS A 573 -8.18 26.36 -12.37
N PHE A 574 -7.83 25.20 -11.83
CA PHE A 574 -8.32 24.77 -10.52
C PHE A 574 -7.68 25.67 -9.45
N THR A 575 -8.53 26.39 -8.72
CA THR A 575 -8.12 27.21 -7.58
C THR A 575 -8.98 26.81 -6.37
N PRO A 576 -8.41 26.63 -5.18
CA PRO A 576 -9.17 26.15 -4.01
C PRO A 576 -10.36 27.04 -3.63
N ASP A 577 -10.38 28.29 -4.09
CA ASP A 577 -11.37 29.34 -3.83
C ASP A 577 -12.41 29.54 -4.95
N MET A 578 -12.39 28.73 -6.02
CA MET A 578 -13.37 28.84 -7.11
C MET A 578 -14.77 28.31 -6.74
N PRO A 579 -15.86 28.84 -7.32
CA PRO A 579 -17.23 28.36 -7.06
C PRO A 579 -17.45 26.88 -7.39
N GLU A 580 -18.22 26.16 -6.58
CA GLU A 580 -18.46 24.71 -6.72
C GLU A 580 -19.03 24.31 -8.10
N ALA A 581 -19.96 25.10 -8.66
CA ALA A 581 -20.49 24.88 -10.00
C ALA A 581 -19.40 24.97 -11.09
N ASP A 582 -18.41 25.85 -10.90
CA ASP A 582 -17.26 25.96 -11.80
C ASP A 582 -16.28 24.78 -11.60
N GLN A 583 -16.14 24.26 -10.37
CA GLN A 583 -15.34 23.07 -10.08
C GLN A 583 -15.93 21.82 -10.75
N GLN A 584 -17.24 21.60 -10.60
CA GLN A 584 -17.95 20.50 -11.26
C GLN A 584 -17.88 20.61 -12.78
N ALA A 585 -18.07 21.82 -13.32
CA ALA A 585 -17.94 22.06 -14.76
C ALA A 585 -16.51 21.80 -15.27
N LEU A 586 -15.48 22.17 -14.50
CA LEU A 586 -14.08 21.93 -14.82
C LEU A 586 -13.71 20.45 -14.70
N HIS A 587 -14.20 19.76 -13.67
CA HIS A 587 -14.03 18.31 -13.49
C HIS A 587 -14.69 17.52 -14.63
N LYS A 588 -15.91 17.90 -15.04
CA LYS A 588 -16.56 17.30 -16.21
C LYS A 588 -15.73 17.50 -17.49
N GLN A 589 -15.24 18.72 -17.73
CA GLN A 589 -14.35 18.99 -18.87
C GLN A 589 -13.06 18.18 -18.79
N TYR A 590 -12.46 18.06 -17.61
CA TYR A 590 -11.29 17.22 -17.37
C TYR A 590 -11.59 15.76 -17.71
N SER A 591 -12.70 15.21 -17.22
CA SER A 591 -13.13 13.83 -17.49
C SER A 591 -13.31 13.59 -18.98
N GLU A 592 -14.01 14.47 -19.70
CA GLU A 592 -14.24 14.34 -21.15
C GLU A 592 -12.95 14.42 -21.97
N VAL A 593 -11.99 15.26 -21.57
CA VAL A 593 -10.68 15.37 -22.24
C VAL A 593 -9.80 14.16 -21.89
N ASN A 594 -9.83 13.71 -20.64
CA ASN A 594 -9.08 12.56 -20.18
C ASN A 594 -9.57 11.26 -20.83
N GLU A 595 -10.89 11.07 -20.99
CA GLU A 595 -11.48 9.95 -21.71
C GLU A 595 -10.97 9.87 -23.16
N LYS A 596 -10.94 11.01 -23.86
CA LYS A 596 -10.40 11.09 -25.24
C LYS A 596 -8.91 10.77 -25.28
N LYS A 597 -8.14 11.20 -24.28
CA LYS A 597 -6.70 10.89 -24.16
C LYS A 597 -6.50 9.39 -23.92
N SER A 598 -7.24 8.82 -22.98
CA SER A 598 -7.20 7.39 -22.65
C SER A 598 -7.63 6.52 -23.82
N ALA A 599 -8.58 6.97 -24.67
CA ALA A 599 -8.94 6.24 -25.88
C ALA A 599 -7.76 6.09 -26.87
N ILE A 600 -6.89 7.10 -26.98
CA ILE A 600 -5.67 7.02 -27.81
C ILE A 600 -4.68 6.00 -27.21
N GLU A 601 -4.47 6.06 -25.89
CA GLU A 601 -3.61 5.15 -25.16
C GLU A 601 -4.09 3.70 -25.29
N GLN A 602 -5.39 3.45 -25.08
CA GLN A 602 -5.99 2.14 -25.22
C GLN A 602 -5.90 1.60 -26.64
N ALA A 603 -6.16 2.43 -27.66
CA ALA A 603 -6.02 2.04 -29.06
C ALA A 603 -4.56 1.68 -29.40
N HIS A 604 -3.59 2.34 -28.76
CA HIS A 604 -2.18 2.01 -28.88
C HIS A 604 -1.85 0.66 -28.21
N PHE A 605 -2.26 0.47 -26.95
CA PHE A 605 -2.03 -0.80 -26.24
C PHE A 605 -2.69 -1.99 -26.95
N GLN A 606 -3.90 -1.83 -27.48
CA GLN A 606 -4.57 -2.88 -28.26
C GLN A 606 -3.75 -3.31 -29.49
N LYS A 607 -3.09 -2.39 -30.19
CA LYS A 607 -2.19 -2.73 -31.31
C LYS A 607 -0.96 -3.51 -30.83
N LEU A 608 -0.43 -3.16 -29.65
CA LEU A 608 0.74 -3.82 -29.08
C LEU A 608 0.44 -5.24 -28.55
N MET A 609 -0.83 -5.58 -28.27
CA MET A 609 -1.24 -6.94 -27.87
C MET A 609 -1.02 -7.99 -28.97
N THR A 610 -0.81 -7.56 -30.22
CA THR A 610 -0.46 -8.44 -31.34
C THR A 610 0.99 -8.30 -31.78
N ALA A 611 1.83 -7.58 -31.02
CA ALA A 611 3.25 -7.43 -31.35
C ALA A 611 3.99 -8.77 -31.27
N ASP A 612 5.02 -8.95 -32.08
CA ASP A 612 5.80 -10.19 -32.10
C ASP A 612 6.45 -10.48 -30.73
N ASN A 613 6.95 -9.43 -30.07
CA ASN A 613 7.63 -9.57 -28.78
C ASN A 613 6.62 -9.91 -27.65
N PRO A 614 6.79 -11.05 -26.95
CA PRO A 614 5.87 -11.48 -25.89
C PRO A 614 5.93 -10.59 -24.64
N TYR A 615 7.07 -9.96 -24.33
CA TYR A 615 7.16 -9.01 -23.23
C TYR A 615 6.42 -7.71 -23.54
N LEU A 616 6.47 -7.22 -24.78
CA LEU A 616 5.70 -6.05 -25.19
C LEU A 616 4.19 -6.31 -25.10
N ARG A 617 3.75 -7.51 -25.53
CA ARG A 617 2.37 -7.95 -25.34
C ARG A 617 1.98 -7.99 -23.86
N TYR A 618 2.81 -8.57 -23.00
CA TYR A 618 2.58 -8.58 -21.56
C TYR A 618 2.44 -7.17 -20.99
N LEU A 619 3.34 -6.24 -21.35
CA LEU A 619 3.30 -4.86 -20.91
C LEU A 619 2.01 -4.16 -21.38
N ALA A 620 1.64 -4.34 -22.65
CA ALA A 620 0.41 -3.77 -23.21
C ALA A 620 -0.86 -4.31 -22.52
N ILE A 621 -0.92 -5.62 -22.22
CA ILE A 621 -2.03 -6.22 -21.45
C ILE A 621 -2.03 -5.73 -19.99
N SER A 622 -0.86 -5.40 -19.45
CA SER A 622 -0.73 -4.87 -18.10
C SER A 622 -1.23 -3.42 -18.01
N GLU A 623 -0.93 -2.58 -19.00
CA GLU A 623 -1.35 -1.17 -19.07
C GLU A 623 -2.81 -0.97 -19.51
N ALA A 624 -3.39 -1.89 -20.28
CA ALA A 624 -4.76 -1.81 -20.78
C ALA A 624 -5.84 -2.13 -19.71
N MET A 625 -5.67 -1.63 -18.47
CA MET A 625 -6.55 -1.97 -17.33
C MET A 625 -8.02 -1.63 -17.58
N ASN A 626 -8.30 -0.53 -18.29
CA ASN A 626 -9.67 -0.06 -18.56
C ASN A 626 -10.19 -0.45 -19.96
N GLY A 627 -9.40 -1.19 -20.74
CA GLY A 627 -9.70 -1.50 -22.15
C GLY A 627 -9.95 -2.98 -22.45
N LEU A 628 -9.92 -3.84 -21.42
CA LEU A 628 -10.12 -5.29 -21.54
C LEU A 628 -10.99 -5.83 -20.39
N GLU A 629 -11.95 -6.68 -20.74
CA GLU A 629 -12.66 -7.50 -19.76
C GLU A 629 -11.69 -8.41 -19.00
N LEU A 630 -11.96 -8.66 -17.71
CA LEU A 630 -11.00 -9.38 -16.86
C LEU A 630 -10.72 -10.81 -17.34
N LYS A 631 -11.75 -11.51 -17.85
CA LYS A 631 -11.60 -12.85 -18.45
C LYS A 631 -10.78 -12.80 -19.73
N GLU A 632 -11.04 -11.84 -20.61
CA GLU A 632 -10.25 -11.64 -21.83
C GLU A 632 -8.78 -11.33 -21.48
N ARG A 633 -8.56 -10.52 -20.45
CA ARG A 633 -7.23 -10.19 -19.94
C ARG A 633 -6.51 -11.45 -19.42
N LEU A 634 -7.19 -12.29 -18.64
CA LEU A 634 -6.66 -13.57 -18.18
C LEU A 634 -6.25 -14.45 -19.36
N ASP A 635 -7.14 -14.65 -20.34
CA ASP A 635 -6.88 -15.49 -21.52
C ASP A 635 -5.64 -15.02 -22.29
N LYS A 636 -5.52 -13.70 -22.52
CA LYS A 636 -4.35 -13.11 -23.18
C LYS A 636 -3.08 -13.32 -22.35
N LEU A 637 -3.11 -13.15 -21.03
CA LEU A 637 -1.96 -13.42 -20.17
C LEU A 637 -1.57 -14.90 -20.20
N GLU A 638 -2.53 -15.82 -20.08
CA GLU A 638 -2.26 -17.26 -20.13
C GLU A 638 -1.67 -17.70 -21.47
N SER A 639 -2.08 -17.06 -22.58
CA SER A 639 -1.51 -17.33 -23.92
C SER A 639 -0.01 -17.01 -24.01
N LEU A 640 0.53 -16.17 -23.12
CA LEU A 640 1.95 -15.83 -23.07
C LEU A 640 2.79 -16.83 -22.27
N LYS A 641 2.20 -17.72 -21.47
CA LYS A 641 2.93 -18.64 -20.58
C LYS A 641 3.96 -19.50 -21.31
N ALA A 642 3.63 -20.00 -22.50
CA ALA A 642 4.55 -20.82 -23.28
C ALA A 642 5.76 -20.04 -23.80
N GLN A 643 5.61 -18.73 -24.01
CA GLN A 643 6.65 -17.84 -24.53
C GLN A 643 7.45 -17.15 -23.42
N LEU A 644 6.89 -17.10 -22.20
CA LEU A 644 7.43 -16.41 -21.03
C LEU A 644 7.44 -17.35 -19.79
N SER A 645 7.91 -18.59 -19.97
CA SER A 645 7.75 -19.67 -18.99
C SER A 645 8.41 -19.43 -17.63
N ASP A 646 9.50 -18.66 -17.60
CA ASP A 646 10.26 -18.34 -16.37
C ASP A 646 10.04 -16.90 -15.90
N TYR A 647 9.03 -16.22 -16.44
CA TYR A 647 8.78 -14.82 -16.19
C TYR A 647 7.79 -14.62 -15.03
N ARG A 648 8.32 -14.56 -13.80
CA ARG A 648 7.55 -14.41 -12.56
C ARG A 648 6.48 -13.30 -12.55
N PRO A 649 6.70 -12.10 -13.14
CA PRO A 649 5.66 -11.08 -13.22
C PRO A 649 4.42 -11.51 -14.02
N LEU A 650 4.57 -12.39 -15.02
CA LEU A 650 3.43 -12.97 -15.74
C LEU A 650 2.62 -13.89 -14.83
N ASP A 651 3.27 -14.82 -14.13
CA ASP A 651 2.59 -15.75 -13.22
C ASP A 651 1.84 -15.00 -12.13
N SER A 652 2.44 -13.94 -11.59
CA SER A 652 1.82 -13.08 -10.58
C SER A 652 0.59 -12.36 -11.14
N SER A 653 0.66 -11.83 -12.36
CA SER A 653 -0.49 -11.21 -13.02
C SER A 653 -1.61 -12.21 -13.33
N ILE A 654 -1.28 -13.44 -13.71
CA ILE A 654 -2.25 -14.51 -13.95
C ILE A 654 -2.92 -14.94 -12.65
N ALA A 655 -2.16 -15.14 -11.57
CA ALA A 655 -2.68 -15.50 -10.26
C ALA A 655 -3.68 -14.44 -9.78
N ARG A 656 -3.32 -13.15 -9.85
CA ARG A 656 -4.22 -12.04 -9.49
C ARG A 656 -5.47 -11.97 -10.36
N ALA A 657 -5.33 -12.17 -11.67
CA ALA A 657 -6.48 -12.16 -12.57
C ALA A 657 -7.43 -13.33 -12.25
N LYS A 658 -6.91 -14.53 -11.97
CA LYS A 658 -7.70 -15.69 -11.53
C LYS A 658 -8.38 -15.45 -10.19
N GLU A 659 -7.65 -14.89 -9.24
CA GLU A 659 -8.19 -14.57 -7.92
C GLU A 659 -9.32 -13.56 -8.02
N ARG A 660 -9.13 -12.47 -8.79
CA ARG A 660 -10.20 -11.50 -9.05
C ARG A 660 -11.40 -12.11 -9.77
N ILE A 661 -11.19 -12.97 -10.78
CA ILE A 661 -12.30 -13.67 -11.46
C ILE A 661 -13.04 -14.57 -10.48
N LEU A 662 -12.32 -15.31 -9.64
CA LEU A 662 -12.91 -16.19 -8.63
C LEU A 662 -13.70 -15.38 -7.59
N MET A 663 -13.20 -14.21 -7.17
CA MET A 663 -13.93 -13.30 -6.29
C MET A 663 -15.22 -12.81 -6.95
N MET A 664 -15.14 -12.28 -8.19
CA MET A 664 -16.32 -11.84 -8.95
C MET A 664 -17.33 -12.97 -9.18
N GLU A 665 -16.88 -14.18 -9.47
CA GLU A 665 -17.76 -15.35 -9.67
C GLU A 665 -18.44 -15.77 -8.37
N ARG A 666 -17.74 -15.69 -7.23
CA ARG A 666 -18.32 -15.94 -5.89
C ARG A 666 -19.34 -14.87 -5.51
N GLU A 667 -19.03 -13.60 -5.76
CA GLU A 667 -19.94 -12.49 -5.54
C GLU A 667 -21.21 -12.63 -6.38
N ALA A 668 -21.07 -12.95 -7.67
CA ALA A 668 -22.19 -13.19 -8.57
C ALA A 668 -23.02 -14.42 -8.14
N ALA A 669 -22.39 -15.51 -7.71
CA ALA A 669 -23.08 -16.71 -7.22
C ALA A 669 -23.89 -16.47 -5.95
N MET A 670 -23.53 -15.43 -5.18
CA MET A 670 -24.17 -15.07 -3.91
C MET A 670 -24.92 -13.74 -3.98
N ALA A 671 -25.16 -13.22 -5.19
CA ALA A 671 -25.94 -12.00 -5.41
C ALA A 671 -27.44 -12.22 -5.12
N VAL A 672 -28.14 -11.13 -4.79
CA VAL A 672 -29.60 -11.18 -4.64
C VAL A 672 -30.23 -11.66 -5.96
N GLY A 673 -31.04 -12.70 -5.88
CA GLY A 673 -31.66 -13.37 -7.01
C GLY A 673 -31.01 -14.69 -7.42
N ALA A 674 -29.78 -14.97 -6.99
CA ALA A 674 -29.08 -16.23 -7.24
C ALA A 674 -29.62 -17.38 -6.37
N GLN A 675 -29.26 -18.61 -6.73
CA GLN A 675 -29.59 -19.81 -5.96
C GLN A 675 -28.47 -20.10 -4.94
N ALA A 676 -28.84 -20.10 -3.66
CA ALA A 676 -27.95 -20.44 -2.56
C ALA A 676 -27.49 -21.89 -2.69
N GLN A 677 -26.21 -22.12 -2.45
CA GLN A 677 -25.64 -23.46 -2.51
C GLN A 677 -25.94 -24.24 -1.22
N ASP A 678 -26.36 -25.48 -1.36
CA ASP A 678 -26.76 -26.31 -0.23
C ASP A 678 -25.54 -26.88 0.52
N PHE A 679 -25.64 -27.00 1.84
CA PHE A 679 -24.60 -27.61 2.67
C PHE A 679 -25.18 -28.38 3.85
N GLU A 680 -24.36 -29.28 4.40
CA GLU A 680 -24.65 -30.06 5.59
C GLU A 680 -23.54 -29.87 6.61
N ALA A 681 -23.90 -29.60 7.87
CA ALA A 681 -22.96 -29.42 8.97
C ALA A 681 -23.58 -29.87 10.29
N ASN A 682 -22.73 -30.10 11.30
CA ASN A 682 -23.17 -30.62 12.60
C ASN A 682 -23.43 -29.49 13.59
N ASN A 683 -24.43 -29.66 14.46
CA ASN A 683 -24.62 -28.81 15.63
C ASN A 683 -23.71 -29.24 16.82
N LEU A 684 -23.85 -28.58 17.96
CA LEU A 684 -23.07 -28.88 19.18
C LEU A 684 -23.25 -30.32 19.67
N ASP A 685 -24.43 -30.91 19.52
CA ASP A 685 -24.72 -32.32 19.85
C ASP A 685 -24.15 -33.32 18.83
N GLY A 686 -23.54 -32.84 17.74
CA GLY A 686 -23.05 -33.68 16.65
C GLY A 686 -24.15 -34.15 15.69
N LYS A 687 -25.35 -33.58 15.76
CA LYS A 687 -26.46 -33.88 14.84
C LYS A 687 -26.27 -33.11 13.53
N PRO A 688 -26.32 -33.79 12.37
CA PRO A 688 -26.22 -33.12 11.07
C PRO A 688 -27.52 -32.39 10.72
N TYR A 689 -27.38 -31.21 10.15
CA TYR A 689 -28.46 -30.43 9.53
C TYR A 689 -28.06 -30.05 8.12
N LYS A 690 -29.00 -30.24 7.21
CA LYS A 690 -28.88 -29.84 5.81
C LYS A 690 -29.73 -28.61 5.57
N VAL A 691 -29.15 -27.54 5.03
CA VAL A 691 -29.84 -26.24 4.94
C VAL A 691 -31.05 -26.29 4.02
N SER A 692 -31.01 -27.05 2.93
CA SER A 692 -32.19 -27.26 2.07
C SER A 692 -33.38 -27.89 2.80
N ASP A 693 -33.15 -28.75 3.80
CA ASP A 693 -34.24 -29.31 4.62
C ASP A 693 -34.85 -28.24 5.53
N VAL A 694 -34.03 -27.30 6.03
CA VAL A 694 -34.51 -26.16 6.83
C VAL A 694 -35.28 -25.18 5.95
N LEU A 695 -34.79 -24.88 4.74
CA LEU A 695 -35.47 -24.05 3.75
C LEU A 695 -36.83 -24.64 3.33
N ALA A 696 -36.92 -25.97 3.16
CA ALA A 696 -38.18 -26.60 2.75
C ALA A 696 -39.31 -26.46 3.79
N ASN A 697 -38.97 -26.26 5.06
CA ASN A 697 -39.92 -26.14 6.17
C ASN A 697 -40.24 -24.69 6.56
N ASN A 698 -39.52 -23.73 6.00
CA ASN A 698 -39.63 -22.31 6.35
C ASN A 698 -39.84 -21.47 5.09
N LYS A 699 -40.53 -20.32 5.21
CA LYS A 699 -40.69 -19.41 4.06
C LYS A 699 -39.39 -18.69 3.74
N TYR A 700 -38.66 -18.30 4.77
CA TYR A 700 -37.37 -17.64 4.67
C TYR A 700 -36.42 -18.14 5.76
N VAL A 701 -35.16 -18.35 5.40
CA VAL A 701 -34.08 -18.74 6.32
C VAL A 701 -32.97 -17.71 6.21
N LEU A 702 -32.54 -17.15 7.34
CA LEU A 702 -31.32 -16.36 7.43
C LEU A 702 -30.15 -17.30 7.69
N VAL A 703 -29.28 -17.47 6.69
CA VAL A 703 -28.00 -18.17 6.86
C VAL A 703 -26.98 -17.16 7.38
N GLU A 704 -26.64 -17.25 8.66
CA GLU A 704 -25.73 -16.33 9.37
C GLU A 704 -24.36 -16.98 9.59
N PHE A 705 -23.27 -16.26 9.27
CA PHE A 705 -21.90 -16.68 9.51
C PHE A 705 -21.29 -15.86 10.64
N TRP A 706 -20.89 -16.56 11.70
CA TRP A 706 -20.41 -15.94 12.95
C TRP A 706 -19.21 -16.70 13.54
N ALA A 707 -18.67 -16.26 14.68
CA ALA A 707 -17.69 -17.00 15.48
C ALA A 707 -17.66 -16.46 16.92
N SER A 708 -17.17 -17.27 17.88
CA SER A 708 -17.07 -16.90 19.30
C SER A 708 -16.23 -15.63 19.54
N TRP A 709 -15.19 -15.43 18.73
CA TRP A 709 -14.27 -14.29 18.77
C TRP A 709 -14.76 -13.07 17.97
N CYS A 710 -15.90 -13.18 17.27
CA CYS A 710 -16.45 -12.09 16.48
C CYS A 710 -17.36 -11.19 17.32
N GLY A 711 -16.79 -10.13 17.92
CA GLY A 711 -17.52 -9.12 18.69
C GLY A 711 -18.76 -8.56 17.97
N PRO A 712 -18.65 -8.09 16.72
CA PRO A 712 -19.80 -7.56 15.99
C PRO A 712 -20.88 -8.60 15.69
N CYS A 713 -20.52 -9.87 15.46
CA CYS A 713 -21.50 -10.94 15.27
C CYS A 713 -22.32 -11.15 16.54
N ARG A 714 -21.66 -11.13 17.70
CA ARG A 714 -22.30 -11.26 19.01
C ARG A 714 -23.19 -10.05 19.35
N ALA A 715 -22.78 -8.85 18.94
CA ALA A 715 -23.59 -7.65 19.09
C ALA A 715 -24.93 -7.71 18.29
N GLU A 716 -24.98 -8.46 17.18
CA GLU A 716 -26.21 -8.63 16.37
C GLU A 716 -27.18 -9.68 16.93
N ILE A 717 -26.69 -10.62 17.75
CA ILE A 717 -27.51 -11.73 18.28
C ILE A 717 -28.77 -11.25 19.02
N PRO A 718 -28.73 -10.23 19.91
CA PRO A 718 -29.93 -9.71 20.55
C PRO A 718 -31.00 -9.21 19.56
N HIS A 719 -30.56 -8.58 18.48
CA HIS A 719 -31.46 -8.11 17.41
C HIS A 719 -32.04 -9.30 16.63
N MET A 720 -31.20 -10.28 16.29
CA MET A 720 -31.65 -11.52 15.63
C MET A 720 -32.66 -12.30 16.48
N LYS A 721 -32.48 -12.35 17.81
CA LYS A 721 -33.47 -12.93 18.74
C LYS A 721 -34.81 -12.19 18.67
N THR A 722 -34.78 -10.86 18.63
CA THR A 722 -36.00 -10.05 18.49
C THR A 722 -36.71 -10.33 17.16
N ALA A 723 -35.97 -10.37 16.05
CA ALA A 723 -36.53 -10.75 14.75
C ALA A 723 -37.07 -12.19 14.75
N TYR A 724 -36.37 -13.12 15.39
CA TYR A 724 -36.79 -14.50 15.55
C TYR A 724 -38.12 -14.59 16.31
N GLU A 725 -38.23 -13.95 17.48
CA GLU A 725 -39.47 -13.92 18.27
C GLU A 725 -40.66 -13.37 17.48
N ASN A 726 -40.44 -12.34 16.65
CA ASN A 726 -41.51 -11.66 15.91
C ASN A 726 -41.97 -12.41 14.65
N TYR A 727 -41.08 -13.18 14.02
CA TYR A 727 -41.30 -13.75 12.68
C TYR A 727 -41.17 -15.27 12.60
N HIS A 728 -40.64 -15.95 13.62
CA HIS A 728 -40.43 -17.41 13.56
C HIS A 728 -41.72 -18.16 13.27
N ASP A 729 -42.79 -17.88 14.04
CA ASP A 729 -44.12 -18.46 13.84
C ASP A 729 -44.77 -18.08 12.50
N LYS A 730 -44.22 -17.08 11.79
CA LYS A 730 -44.68 -16.64 10.46
C LYS A 730 -43.94 -17.35 9.32
N GLY A 731 -43.00 -18.24 9.64
CA GLY A 731 -42.19 -19.02 8.70
C GLY A 731 -40.78 -18.48 8.49
N PHE A 732 -40.21 -17.77 9.47
CA PHE A 732 -38.81 -17.35 9.46
C PHE A 732 -37.96 -18.30 10.32
N GLU A 733 -36.75 -18.63 9.86
CA GLU A 733 -35.79 -19.44 10.61
C GLU A 733 -34.38 -18.88 10.48
N ILE A 734 -33.50 -19.19 11.42
CA ILE A 734 -32.09 -18.80 11.38
C ILE A 734 -31.23 -20.05 11.42
N VAL A 735 -30.24 -20.11 10.52
CA VAL A 735 -29.17 -21.12 10.56
C VAL A 735 -27.85 -20.39 10.71
N SER A 736 -27.29 -20.43 11.91
CA SER A 736 -25.95 -19.94 12.18
C SER A 736 -24.90 -20.98 11.82
N PHE A 737 -23.83 -20.56 11.15
CA PHE A 737 -22.64 -21.33 10.85
C PHE A 737 -21.43 -20.66 11.51
N SER A 738 -20.86 -21.30 12.53
CA SER A 738 -19.67 -20.81 13.24
C SER A 738 -18.38 -21.11 12.46
N LEU A 739 -17.55 -20.08 12.32
CA LEU A 739 -16.18 -20.12 11.83
C LEU A 739 -15.15 -20.17 12.97
N ASP A 740 -15.52 -20.75 14.12
CA ASP A 740 -14.54 -21.17 15.11
C ASP A 740 -13.70 -22.34 14.59
N ASP A 741 -12.48 -22.47 15.10
CA ASP A 741 -11.62 -23.66 14.96
C ASP A 741 -11.49 -24.43 16.29
N SER A 742 -12.02 -23.86 17.36
CA SER A 742 -12.09 -24.44 18.71
C SER A 742 -13.53 -24.80 19.08
N ARG A 743 -13.77 -26.09 19.31
CA ARG A 743 -15.07 -26.58 19.80
C ARG A 743 -15.44 -25.93 21.13
N GLU A 744 -14.47 -25.81 22.04
CA GLU A 744 -14.70 -25.26 23.38
C GLU A 744 -15.14 -23.80 23.32
N SER A 745 -14.50 -22.99 22.47
CA SER A 745 -14.86 -21.59 22.29
C SER A 745 -16.24 -21.42 21.66
N TRP A 746 -16.56 -22.25 20.66
CA TRP A 746 -17.88 -22.26 20.03
C TRP A 746 -18.98 -22.67 21.02
N GLU A 747 -18.76 -23.72 21.80
CA GLU A 747 -19.71 -24.20 22.82
C GLU A 747 -19.93 -23.14 23.91
N ALA A 748 -18.86 -22.58 24.48
CA ALA A 748 -18.94 -21.55 25.50
C ALA A 748 -19.69 -20.29 25.03
N ALA A 749 -19.40 -19.81 23.82
CA ALA A 749 -20.10 -18.65 23.27
C ALA A 749 -21.56 -18.97 22.91
N SER A 750 -21.84 -20.18 22.44
CA SER A 750 -23.22 -20.58 22.12
C SER A 750 -24.09 -20.69 23.38
N ASP A 751 -23.51 -21.17 24.47
CA ASP A 751 -24.16 -21.23 25.79
C ASP A 751 -24.36 -19.83 26.38
N GLU A 752 -23.35 -18.95 26.28
CA GLU A 752 -23.43 -17.57 26.76
C GLU A 752 -24.49 -16.76 26.00
N GLU A 753 -24.54 -16.93 24.68
CA GLU A 753 -25.45 -16.20 23.81
C GLU A 753 -26.84 -16.83 23.74
N GLU A 754 -27.09 -17.98 24.37
CA GLU A 754 -28.38 -18.69 24.43
C GLU A 754 -29.11 -18.69 23.06
N LEU A 755 -28.45 -19.21 22.01
CA LEU A 755 -28.98 -19.16 20.63
C LEU A 755 -30.20 -20.10 20.47
N PRO A 756 -31.42 -19.57 20.19
CA PRO A 756 -32.63 -20.39 20.16
C PRO A 756 -32.84 -21.14 18.83
N TRP A 757 -31.97 -20.92 17.84
CA TRP A 757 -32.07 -21.44 16.49
C TRP A 757 -30.96 -22.45 16.16
N ILE A 758 -30.90 -22.93 14.92
CA ILE A 758 -29.94 -23.94 14.47
C ILE A 758 -28.54 -23.32 14.40
N ASN A 759 -27.57 -23.88 15.12
CA ASN A 759 -26.19 -23.42 15.14
C ASN A 759 -25.24 -24.58 14.78
N LEU A 760 -24.48 -24.41 13.69
CA LEU A 760 -23.67 -25.44 13.04
C LEU A 760 -22.21 -25.01 12.94
N SER A 761 -21.28 -25.95 12.85
CA SER A 761 -19.89 -25.68 12.49
C SER A 761 -19.20 -26.92 11.94
N ASP A 762 -18.14 -26.72 11.15
CA ASP A 762 -17.19 -27.76 10.77
C ASP A 762 -15.80 -27.62 11.44
N LEU A 763 -15.63 -26.60 12.29
CA LEU A 763 -14.41 -26.25 13.02
C LEU A 763 -13.19 -25.96 12.13
N LYS A 764 -13.40 -25.40 10.94
CA LYS A 764 -12.33 -25.09 9.97
C LYS A 764 -12.08 -23.60 9.77
N ALA A 765 -12.74 -22.73 10.53
CA ALA A 765 -12.70 -21.29 10.31
C ALA A 765 -12.91 -20.92 8.82
N PHE A 766 -12.22 -19.90 8.31
CA PHE A 766 -12.30 -19.48 6.89
C PHE A 766 -11.79 -20.53 5.89
N SER A 767 -11.14 -21.61 6.35
CA SER A 767 -10.78 -22.73 5.47
C SER A 767 -11.95 -23.69 5.21
N SER A 768 -13.11 -23.47 5.84
CA SER A 768 -14.33 -24.23 5.62
C SER A 768 -14.78 -24.20 4.15
N PRO A 769 -15.12 -25.36 3.55
CA PRO A 769 -15.77 -25.40 2.24
C PRO A 769 -17.07 -24.60 2.20
N VAL A 770 -17.81 -24.51 3.31
CA VAL A 770 -19.05 -23.73 3.41
C VAL A 770 -18.76 -22.23 3.31
N SER A 771 -17.77 -21.74 4.08
CA SER A 771 -17.31 -20.34 4.00
C SER A 771 -16.87 -19.97 2.57
N GLN A 772 -16.09 -20.83 1.92
CA GLN A 772 -15.60 -20.57 0.56
C GLN A 772 -16.71 -20.63 -0.49
N MET A 773 -17.65 -21.56 -0.34
CA MET A 773 -18.80 -21.73 -1.22
C MET A 773 -19.73 -20.51 -1.18
N TYR A 774 -19.94 -19.95 0.00
CA TYR A 774 -20.74 -18.74 0.21
C TYR A 774 -19.93 -17.45 -0.02
N GLY A 775 -18.67 -17.53 -0.43
CA GLY A 775 -17.82 -16.35 -0.67
C GLY A 775 -17.52 -15.54 0.59
N VAL A 776 -17.61 -16.15 1.78
CA VAL A 776 -17.37 -15.50 3.06
C VAL A 776 -15.87 -15.41 3.32
N SER A 777 -15.31 -14.20 3.14
CA SER A 777 -13.93 -13.82 3.46
C SER A 777 -13.81 -13.01 4.76
N GLY A 778 -14.94 -12.65 5.37
CA GLY A 778 -15.02 -11.94 6.64
C GLY A 778 -16.41 -12.06 7.27
N ILE A 779 -16.47 -12.02 8.60
CA ILE A 779 -17.71 -12.08 9.39
C ILE A 779 -17.91 -10.80 10.23
N PRO A 780 -19.14 -10.42 10.59
CA PRO A 780 -20.41 -11.11 10.29
C PRO A 780 -20.73 -11.13 8.80
N ALA A 781 -21.47 -12.14 8.33
CA ALA A 781 -21.98 -12.24 6.97
C ALA A 781 -23.29 -13.04 6.97
N ASN A 782 -24.29 -12.63 6.19
CA ASN A 782 -25.52 -13.41 6.08
C ASN A 782 -26.22 -13.28 4.73
N TYR A 783 -27.07 -14.26 4.49
CA TYR A 783 -27.90 -14.37 3.31
C TYR A 783 -29.30 -14.77 3.74
N LEU A 784 -30.29 -13.95 3.37
CA LEU A 784 -31.70 -14.28 3.54
C LEU A 784 -32.15 -15.05 2.30
N VAL A 785 -32.60 -16.27 2.50
CA VAL A 785 -32.90 -17.24 1.43
C VAL A 785 -34.35 -17.67 1.53
N ASP A 786 -35.07 -17.71 0.41
CA ASP A 786 -36.46 -18.19 0.36
C ASP A 786 -36.54 -19.73 0.32
N SER A 787 -37.75 -20.26 0.48
CA SER A 787 -38.02 -21.71 0.48
C SER A 787 -37.63 -22.46 -0.80
N THR A 788 -37.34 -21.74 -1.88
CA THR A 788 -36.86 -22.32 -3.15
C THR A 788 -35.33 -22.32 -3.27
N GLY A 789 -34.63 -21.81 -2.25
CA GLY A 789 -33.18 -21.63 -2.26
C GLY A 789 -32.73 -20.31 -2.87
N LYS A 790 -33.63 -19.39 -3.25
CA LYS A 790 -33.24 -18.12 -3.88
C LYS A 790 -32.84 -17.11 -2.81
N ILE A 791 -31.70 -16.44 -3.02
CA ILE A 791 -31.23 -15.35 -2.16
C ILE A 791 -32.12 -14.13 -2.41
N VAL A 792 -32.78 -13.64 -1.35
CA VAL A 792 -33.67 -12.47 -1.38
C VAL A 792 -33.14 -11.29 -0.56
N GLY A 793 -32.05 -11.50 0.18
CA GLY A 793 -31.30 -10.46 0.88
C GLY A 793 -29.87 -10.92 1.16
N LYS A 794 -28.93 -9.98 1.19
CA LYS A 794 -27.51 -10.19 1.49
C LYS A 794 -27.08 -9.12 2.50
N HIS A 795 -26.27 -9.51 3.48
CA HIS A 795 -25.78 -8.62 4.54
C HIS A 795 -26.89 -7.81 5.23
N VAL A 796 -28.06 -8.42 5.39
CA VAL A 796 -29.22 -7.82 6.06
C VAL A 796 -29.01 -7.89 7.57
N ARG A 797 -28.96 -6.73 8.21
CA ARG A 797 -28.69 -6.57 9.65
C ARG A 797 -29.56 -5.50 10.24
N GLN A 798 -29.77 -5.59 11.55
CA GLN A 798 -30.54 -4.60 12.31
C GLN A 798 -31.84 -4.20 11.59
N GLU A 799 -32.08 -2.89 11.44
CA GLU A 799 -33.25 -2.32 10.78
C GLU A 799 -33.43 -2.84 9.35
N LYS A 800 -32.36 -3.08 8.58
CA LYS A 800 -32.47 -3.65 7.23
C LYS A 800 -33.04 -5.07 7.24
N LEU A 801 -32.71 -5.87 8.25
CA LEU A 801 -33.31 -7.20 8.43
C LEU A 801 -34.79 -7.08 8.78
N ASP A 802 -35.13 -6.18 9.70
CA ASP A 802 -36.52 -5.96 10.12
C ASP A 802 -37.39 -5.44 8.97
N GLU A 803 -36.91 -4.45 8.22
CA GLU A 803 -37.57 -3.94 7.03
C GLU A 803 -37.81 -5.05 6.00
N LYS A 804 -36.78 -5.87 5.76
CA LYS A 804 -36.90 -6.96 4.78
C LYS A 804 -37.86 -8.05 5.23
N LEU A 805 -37.83 -8.43 6.52
CA LEU A 805 -38.77 -9.40 7.07
C LEU A 805 -40.19 -8.83 7.13
N LYS A 806 -40.36 -7.53 7.39
CA LYS A 806 -41.67 -6.87 7.32
C LYS A 806 -42.20 -6.80 5.89
N GLU A 807 -41.35 -6.52 4.90
CA GLU A 807 -41.73 -6.57 3.48
C GLU A 807 -42.21 -7.98 3.08
N LEU A 808 -41.51 -9.02 3.53
CA LEU A 808 -41.73 -10.40 3.08
C LEU A 808 -42.77 -11.17 3.91
N LEU A 809 -42.89 -10.85 5.21
CA LEU A 809 -43.68 -11.58 6.21
C LEU A 809 -44.55 -10.67 7.09
N GLY A 810 -44.51 -9.35 6.89
CA GLY A 810 -45.45 -8.41 7.52
C GLY A 810 -46.85 -8.54 6.90
N GLU A 811 -47.88 -8.22 7.69
CA GLU A 811 -49.27 -8.23 7.23
C GLU A 811 -49.61 -7.05 6.30
#